data_AF-A0A6V8D990-F1
#
_entry.id   AF-A0A6V8D990-F1
#
_cell.length_a   1.000
_cell.length_b   1.000
_cell.length_c   1.000
_cell.angle_alpha   90.00
_cell.angle_beta   90.00
_cell.angle_gamma   90.00
#
_symmetry.space_group_name_H-M   'P 1'
#
loop_
_entity.id
_entity.type
_entity.pdbx_description
1 polymer ?
#
loop_
_entity_poly.entity_id
_entity_poly.type
_entity_poly.pdbx_seq_one_letter_code
_entity_poly.pdbx_strand_id
1 'polypeptide(L)'
;MQDGSSDGEGIDPVSDRAEAGWDVSGLRTELEANPGREDLVLQDFDDRCRRLTRLNEQTAAVDGVLARRAPPPTAPTKQDVADLERFEAAWALWSRQHRPHGLAAEKARASWSEMDRERQLDDVVRRLDRLDPAFAIDAHRLEQSLNDPALHPDIHRALLELEADHEKQTTAMQATVERLRAEGLPVPTLDSVTLLEGYDALEAWTRLSDDLLRMRLRVDRDVRPFDAQAADRLLGRIADVTEAGDGSLTADLEAELGRAIDGYQRRLDRLNASLDGWRNEGYRLPIEGRALPQDLLDWEANFEEVERLRARHGVAWRRLKEIADVRPDDAARAVALAGDLEATETFIDLVDALHASWGQATAQAQTMLEAWELEGFDTEAWHLRVQGDPAATLQSLEQHQGRVHRAIDLRRRMDALDLSVEGEEGRMRHDELLRTVDLTEALLDEVEAWTLRLERRTARHRTLILDEWTELRRRGLLDAASPPPSMSLAEAERHVDAMRKRATVHRSEGGIEGRVQRRVLEEFESWEAQGWDLSGLRERLMASPMEVGISMPGLRQAVQDHPRLRRRLEALPWERDPALGAEVLDRMRRPEALVDLAHDLPRLARQLASSSPDGSAPTWRAWRPNKPSTMLTNGVEASDVSPAVSSHVEDPPAEPSPPKPSQSEPATVPEADEDNNALPAPN
;
A
#
# COMPACT_ATOMS: atom_id res chain seq x y z
N MET A 1 -3.18 152.50 -74.72
CA MET A 1 -3.22 151.79 -73.43
C MET A 1 -4.38 150.83 -73.55
N GLN A 2 -4.16 149.58 -73.97
CA GLN A 2 -3.48 148.48 -73.25
C GLN A 2 -4.55 147.62 -72.56
N ASP A 3 -5.03 146.63 -73.31
CA ASP A 3 -5.76 145.45 -72.81
C ASP A 3 -4.93 144.22 -73.18
N GLY A 4 -4.88 143.24 -72.29
CA GLY A 4 -4.02 142.05 -72.43
C GLY A 4 -4.73 140.85 -73.06
N SER A 5 -4.00 140.09 -73.88
CA SER A 5 -4.37 138.72 -74.23
C SER A 5 -3.79 137.77 -73.20
N SER A 6 -4.60 136.86 -72.66
CA SER A 6 -4.14 135.71 -71.89
C SER A 6 -4.04 134.50 -72.81
N ASP A 7 -2.84 134.19 -73.28
CA ASP A 7 -2.57 132.93 -73.98
C ASP A 7 -2.26 131.84 -72.93
N GLY A 8 -2.83 130.65 -73.11
CA GLY A 8 -2.81 129.59 -72.10
C GLY A 8 -1.50 128.82 -72.02
N GLU A 9 -1.12 128.41 -70.81
CA GLU A 9 -0.02 127.48 -70.56
C GLU A 9 -0.41 126.08 -71.06
N GLY A 10 0.33 125.57 -72.05
CA GLY A 10 0.28 124.16 -72.43
C GLY A 10 1.04 123.33 -71.40
N ILE A 11 0.34 122.48 -70.67
CA ILE A 11 0.92 121.62 -69.64
C ILE A 11 1.78 120.54 -70.30
N ASP A 12 2.98 120.30 -69.76
CA ASP A 12 3.90 119.27 -70.25
C ASP A 12 3.34 117.87 -69.94
N PRO A 13 3.09 117.02 -70.96
CA PRO A 13 2.50 115.69 -70.76
C PRO A 13 3.37 114.75 -69.92
N VAL A 14 4.68 114.99 -69.81
CA VAL A 14 5.56 114.20 -68.93
C VAL A 14 5.36 114.58 -67.46
N SER A 15 5.07 115.85 -67.18
CA SER A 15 4.85 116.37 -65.83
C SER A 15 3.51 115.88 -65.25
N ASP A 16 2.43 115.85 -66.03
CA ASP A 16 1.13 115.27 -65.60
C ASP A 16 1.26 113.82 -65.09
N ARG A 17 2.08 113.02 -65.78
CA ARG A 17 2.30 111.59 -65.44
C ARG A 17 3.14 111.43 -64.17
N ALA A 18 4.11 112.31 -63.95
CA ALA A 18 4.87 112.38 -62.72
C ALA A 18 3.99 112.80 -61.53
N GLU A 19 3.09 113.78 -61.70
CA GLU A 19 2.11 114.19 -60.67
C GLU A 19 1.10 113.09 -60.34
N ALA A 20 0.71 112.28 -61.33
CA ALA A 20 -0.07 111.06 -61.12
C ALA A 20 0.72 109.93 -60.40
N GLY A 21 1.99 110.15 -60.07
CA GLY A 21 2.84 109.27 -59.26
C GLY A 21 3.57 108.16 -60.01
N TRP A 22 3.65 108.25 -61.35
CA TRP A 22 4.37 107.30 -62.19
C TRP A 22 5.86 107.62 -62.29
N ASP A 23 6.71 106.60 -62.37
CA ASP A 23 8.11 106.82 -62.74
C ASP A 23 8.22 107.20 -64.23
N VAL A 24 8.62 108.45 -64.48
CA VAL A 24 8.85 109.01 -65.81
C VAL A 24 10.34 109.06 -66.20
N SER A 25 11.24 108.46 -65.41
CA SER A 25 12.68 108.46 -65.69
C SER A 25 13.02 107.75 -67.01
N GLY A 26 12.43 106.58 -67.24
CA GLY A 26 12.48 105.87 -68.53
C GLY A 26 11.82 106.65 -69.65
N LEU A 27 10.62 107.22 -69.42
CA LEU A 27 9.87 108.00 -70.42
C LEU A 27 10.67 109.20 -70.94
N ARG A 28 11.30 109.98 -70.05
CA ARG A 28 12.17 111.10 -70.44
C ARG A 28 13.31 110.65 -71.34
N THR A 29 13.93 109.53 -71.00
CA THR A 29 15.04 108.94 -71.78
C THR A 29 14.57 108.41 -73.15
N GLU A 30 13.38 107.78 -73.22
CA GLU A 30 12.80 107.29 -74.47
C GLU A 30 12.37 108.43 -75.42
N LEU A 31 11.87 109.55 -74.87
CA LEU A 31 11.51 110.76 -75.61
C LEU A 31 12.75 111.49 -76.17
N GLU A 32 13.79 111.67 -75.34
CA GLU A 32 15.08 112.24 -75.79
C GLU A 32 15.75 111.41 -76.90
N ALA A 33 15.56 110.09 -76.88
CA ALA A 33 16.11 109.17 -77.89
C ALA A 33 15.32 109.13 -79.22
N ASN A 34 14.05 109.59 -79.26
CA ASN A 34 13.16 109.45 -80.42
C ASN A 34 12.46 110.78 -80.82
N PRO A 35 13.21 111.84 -81.16
CA PRO A 35 12.63 113.13 -81.54
C PRO A 35 11.69 113.00 -82.75
N GLY A 36 10.47 113.54 -82.62
CA GLY A 36 9.44 113.46 -83.66
C GLY A 36 8.57 112.19 -83.67
N ARG A 37 8.65 111.35 -82.62
CA ARG A 37 7.69 110.24 -82.35
C ARG A 37 7.06 110.33 -80.96
N GLU A 38 7.02 111.52 -80.39
CA GLU A 38 6.60 111.79 -79.01
C GLU A 38 5.21 111.21 -78.69
N ASP A 39 4.22 111.38 -79.59
CA ASP A 39 2.87 110.82 -79.44
C ASP A 39 2.86 109.28 -79.29
N LEU A 40 3.74 108.58 -80.01
CA LEU A 40 3.83 107.11 -79.95
C LEU A 40 4.51 106.64 -78.67
N VAL A 41 5.57 107.34 -78.23
CA VAL A 41 6.25 107.02 -76.97
C VAL A 41 5.34 107.29 -75.76
N LEU A 42 4.54 108.36 -75.81
CA LEU A 42 3.52 108.66 -74.80
C LEU A 42 2.39 107.62 -74.80
N GLN A 43 1.94 107.14 -75.97
CA GLN A 43 0.95 106.05 -76.09
C GLN A 43 1.50 104.73 -75.53
N ASP A 44 2.72 104.33 -75.92
CA ASP A 44 3.37 103.12 -75.41
C ASP A 44 3.55 103.18 -73.88
N PHE A 45 3.91 104.34 -73.32
CA PHE A 45 4.02 104.54 -71.88
C PHE A 45 2.66 104.51 -71.18
N ASP A 46 1.62 105.14 -71.73
CA ASP A 46 0.26 105.07 -71.21
C ASP A 46 -0.26 103.63 -71.21
N ASP A 47 0.06 102.84 -72.25
CA ASP A 47 -0.31 101.44 -72.34
C ASP A 47 0.48 100.55 -71.36
N ARG A 48 1.76 100.84 -71.08
CA ARG A 48 2.50 100.23 -69.96
C ARG A 48 1.85 100.59 -68.61
N CYS A 49 1.44 101.85 -68.40
CA CYS A 49 0.77 102.29 -67.18
C CYS A 49 -0.62 101.64 -66.99
N ARG A 50 -1.40 101.51 -68.07
CA ARG A 50 -2.69 100.77 -68.08
C ARG A 50 -2.48 99.31 -67.73
N ARG A 51 -1.50 98.63 -68.36
CA ARG A 51 -1.15 97.22 -68.06
C ARG A 51 -0.69 97.03 -66.62
N LEU A 52 0.14 97.91 -66.07
CA LEU A 52 0.56 97.82 -64.67
C LEU A 52 -0.62 98.04 -63.71
N THR A 53 -1.50 99.02 -64.00
CA THR A 53 -2.73 99.23 -63.23
C THR A 53 -3.61 97.98 -63.27
N ARG A 54 -3.79 97.38 -64.44
CA ARG A 54 -4.54 96.14 -64.64
C ARG A 54 -3.93 94.95 -63.87
N LEU A 55 -2.61 94.83 -63.85
CA LEU A 55 -1.90 93.79 -63.09
C LEU A 55 -2.09 93.97 -61.57
N ASN A 56 -2.15 95.22 -61.09
CA ASN A 56 -2.50 95.54 -59.70
C ASN A 56 -3.96 95.23 -59.37
N GLU A 57 -4.89 95.50 -60.28
CA GLU A 57 -6.29 95.07 -60.13
C GLU A 57 -6.41 93.54 -60.09
N GLN A 58 -5.69 92.83 -60.96
CA GLN A 58 -5.68 91.36 -61.01
C GLN A 58 -5.10 90.71 -59.74
N THR A 59 -4.00 91.25 -59.20
CA THR A 59 -3.38 90.78 -57.94
C THR A 59 -4.24 91.13 -56.73
N ALA A 60 -4.88 92.29 -56.69
CA ALA A 60 -5.83 92.67 -55.64
C ALA A 60 -7.17 91.90 -55.71
N ALA A 61 -7.54 91.40 -56.88
CA ALA A 61 -8.76 90.62 -57.10
C ALA A 61 -8.64 89.12 -56.76
N VAL A 62 -7.48 88.64 -56.30
CA VAL A 62 -7.32 87.27 -55.78
C VAL A 62 -8.12 87.12 -54.50
N ASP A 63 -9.01 86.12 -54.42
CA ASP A 63 -9.73 85.88 -53.16
C ASP A 63 -8.78 85.48 -52.02
N GLY A 64 -9.09 85.96 -50.81
CA GLY A 64 -8.28 85.72 -49.62
C GLY A 64 -8.12 84.25 -49.24
N VAL A 65 -9.03 83.36 -49.67
CA VAL A 65 -8.88 81.90 -49.50
C VAL A 65 -7.73 81.37 -50.36
N LEU A 66 -7.68 81.74 -51.63
CA LEU A 66 -6.59 81.36 -52.53
C LEU A 66 -5.26 81.95 -52.06
N ALA A 67 -5.23 83.24 -51.71
CA ALA A 67 -4.02 83.93 -51.27
C ALA A 67 -3.40 83.36 -49.99
N ARG A 68 -4.19 82.75 -49.09
CA ARG A 68 -3.68 82.04 -47.89
C ARG A 68 -3.05 80.70 -48.23
N ARG A 69 -3.58 80.00 -49.24
CA ARG A 69 -3.15 78.65 -49.64
C ARG A 69 -1.99 78.69 -50.64
N ALA A 70 -1.96 79.69 -51.51
CA ALA A 70 -0.87 80.00 -52.43
C ALA A 70 -0.71 81.53 -52.50
N PRO A 71 0.28 82.14 -51.83
CA PRO A 71 0.45 83.59 -51.87
C PRO A 71 0.79 84.07 -53.29
N PRO A 72 0.12 85.12 -53.80
CA PRO A 72 0.45 85.70 -55.10
C PRO A 72 1.82 86.40 -55.07
N PRO A 73 2.48 86.58 -56.24
CA PRO A 73 3.69 87.38 -56.32
C PRO A 73 3.43 88.83 -55.92
N THR A 74 4.47 89.51 -55.42
CA THR A 74 4.40 90.90 -54.94
C THR A 74 3.84 91.82 -56.02
N ALA A 75 2.78 92.56 -55.68
CA ALA A 75 2.16 93.53 -56.59
C ALA A 75 3.13 94.68 -56.91
N PRO A 76 3.32 95.05 -58.20
CA PRO A 76 4.19 96.16 -58.59
C PRO A 76 3.63 97.52 -58.16
N THR A 77 4.50 98.47 -57.87
CA THR A 77 4.11 99.86 -57.59
C THR A 77 4.16 100.71 -58.87
N LYS A 78 3.66 101.95 -58.80
CA LYS A 78 3.80 102.93 -59.90
C LYS A 78 5.25 103.34 -60.20
N GLN A 79 6.22 102.92 -59.38
CA GLN A 79 7.65 103.11 -59.64
C GLN A 79 8.22 101.98 -60.52
N ASP A 80 7.54 100.83 -60.62
CA ASP A 80 8.06 99.61 -61.25
C ASP A 80 7.67 99.48 -62.74
N VAL A 81 7.26 100.59 -63.40
CA VAL A 81 6.78 100.58 -64.80
C VAL A 81 7.82 100.04 -65.78
N ALA A 82 9.10 100.30 -65.53
CA ALA A 82 10.21 99.81 -66.34
C ALA A 82 10.38 98.27 -66.27
N ASP A 83 9.99 97.65 -65.15
CA ASP A 83 10.14 96.22 -64.87
C ASP A 83 8.84 95.41 -65.18
N LEU A 84 7.82 96.03 -65.77
CA LEU A 84 6.47 95.46 -65.97
C LEU A 84 6.48 94.02 -66.53
N GLU A 85 7.28 93.75 -67.56
CA GLU A 85 7.34 92.42 -68.20
C GLU A 85 7.76 91.30 -67.23
N ARG A 86 8.61 91.62 -66.26
CA ARG A 86 9.04 90.68 -65.21
C ARG A 86 7.90 90.36 -64.25
N PHE A 87 7.12 91.36 -63.85
CA PHE A 87 5.96 91.17 -62.98
C PHE A 87 4.83 90.42 -63.71
N GLU A 88 4.56 90.75 -64.98
CA GLU A 88 3.61 90.01 -65.82
C GLU A 88 4.04 88.55 -66.01
N ALA A 89 5.33 88.27 -66.25
CA ALA A 89 5.84 86.91 -66.39
C ALA A 89 5.74 86.09 -65.08
N ALA A 90 6.07 86.69 -63.94
CA ALA A 90 5.93 86.06 -62.62
C ALA A 90 4.46 85.78 -62.28
N TRP A 91 3.58 86.74 -62.55
CA TRP A 91 2.13 86.60 -62.39
C TRP A 91 1.56 85.51 -63.29
N ALA A 92 1.90 85.50 -64.59
CA ALA A 92 1.45 84.48 -65.52
C ALA A 92 1.93 83.06 -65.16
N LEU A 93 3.14 82.92 -64.59
CA LEU A 93 3.64 81.65 -64.09
C LEU A 93 2.81 81.17 -62.88
N TRP A 94 2.64 82.02 -61.88
CA TRP A 94 1.85 81.73 -60.67
C TRP A 94 0.39 81.42 -61.02
N SER A 95 -0.25 82.23 -61.86
CA SER A 95 -1.64 82.03 -62.27
C SER A 95 -1.82 80.76 -63.10
N ARG A 96 -0.85 80.32 -63.91
CA ARG A 96 -0.94 79.01 -64.60
C ARG A 96 -0.98 77.83 -63.63
N GLN A 97 -0.36 77.96 -62.47
CA GLN A 97 -0.26 76.89 -61.47
C GLN A 97 -1.41 76.93 -60.45
N HIS A 98 -1.90 78.12 -60.09
CA HIS A 98 -2.85 78.30 -58.98
C HIS A 98 -4.15 79.02 -59.36
N ARG A 99 -4.23 79.69 -60.51
CA ARG A 99 -5.40 80.48 -60.95
C ARG A 99 -5.64 80.46 -62.48
N PRO A 100 -5.69 79.28 -63.12
CA PRO A 100 -5.80 79.17 -64.58
C PRO A 100 -7.06 79.83 -65.14
N HIS A 101 -8.17 79.73 -64.42
CA HIS A 101 -9.43 80.43 -64.70
C HIS A 101 -9.32 81.95 -64.68
N GLY A 102 -8.43 82.52 -63.87
CA GLY A 102 -8.13 83.95 -63.89
C GLY A 102 -7.51 84.39 -65.23
N LEU A 103 -6.61 83.58 -65.81
CA LEU A 103 -6.02 83.86 -67.13
C LEU A 103 -7.03 83.65 -68.27
N ALA A 104 -7.99 82.74 -68.12
CA ALA A 104 -9.08 82.57 -69.07
C ALA A 104 -10.05 83.76 -69.04
N ALA A 105 -10.43 84.21 -67.83
CA ALA A 105 -11.29 85.37 -67.64
C ALA A 105 -10.67 86.66 -68.22
N GLU A 106 -9.39 86.93 -67.97
CA GLU A 106 -8.74 88.14 -68.51
C GLU A 106 -8.69 88.17 -70.05
N LYS A 107 -8.61 87.01 -70.71
CA LYS A 107 -8.72 86.93 -72.18
C LYS A 107 -10.14 87.21 -72.67
N ALA A 108 -11.15 86.73 -71.94
CA ALA A 108 -12.56 86.93 -72.28
C ALA A 108 -13.09 88.32 -71.90
N ARG A 109 -12.40 89.04 -71.01
CA ARG A 109 -12.89 90.25 -70.33
C ARG A 109 -13.43 91.32 -71.27
N ALA A 110 -12.82 91.52 -72.44
CA ALA A 110 -13.30 92.44 -73.46
C ALA A 110 -14.75 92.12 -73.89
N SER A 111 -15.04 90.86 -74.23
CA SER A 111 -16.39 90.41 -74.63
C SER A 111 -17.41 90.50 -73.49
N TRP A 112 -16.99 90.35 -72.23
CA TRP A 112 -17.87 90.57 -71.07
C TRP A 112 -18.14 92.06 -70.81
N SER A 113 -17.17 92.94 -71.09
CA SER A 113 -17.31 94.39 -70.99
C SER A 113 -18.24 94.94 -72.09
N GLU A 114 -18.15 94.43 -73.33
CA GLU A 114 -19.06 94.75 -74.44
C GLU A 114 -20.56 94.46 -74.14
N MET A 115 -20.85 93.59 -73.16
CA MET A 115 -22.21 93.26 -72.72
C MET A 115 -22.60 93.86 -71.35
N ASP A 116 -21.79 94.77 -70.78
CA ASP A 116 -21.95 95.34 -69.43
C ASP A 116 -21.94 94.28 -68.29
N ARG A 117 -21.31 93.11 -68.51
CA ARG A 117 -21.31 91.96 -67.58
C ARG A 117 -20.00 91.74 -66.82
N GLU A 118 -19.03 92.65 -66.92
CA GLU A 118 -17.70 92.52 -66.30
C GLU A 118 -17.75 92.18 -64.80
N ARG A 119 -18.69 92.74 -64.04
CA ARG A 119 -18.90 92.42 -62.61
C ARG A 119 -19.34 90.98 -62.34
N GLN A 120 -20.01 90.33 -63.30
CA GLN A 120 -20.41 88.92 -63.21
C GLN A 120 -19.22 88.01 -63.44
N LEU A 121 -18.32 88.38 -64.37
CA LEU A 121 -17.05 87.69 -64.57
C LEU A 121 -16.17 87.76 -63.31
N ASP A 122 -16.04 88.94 -62.70
CA ASP A 122 -15.28 89.12 -61.46
C ASP A 122 -15.86 88.30 -60.28
N ASP A 123 -17.17 88.11 -60.24
CA ASP A 123 -17.82 87.25 -59.24
C ASP A 123 -17.56 85.76 -59.48
N VAL A 124 -17.73 85.31 -60.73
CA VAL A 124 -17.43 83.93 -61.17
C VAL A 124 -15.97 83.55 -60.87
N VAL A 125 -15.02 84.44 -61.17
CA VAL A 125 -13.59 84.21 -60.89
C VAL A 125 -13.32 84.16 -59.38
N ARG A 126 -13.92 85.06 -58.59
CA ARG A 126 -13.77 85.05 -57.12
C ARG A 126 -14.35 83.79 -56.48
N ARG A 127 -15.44 83.24 -57.04
CA ARG A 127 -16.03 81.97 -56.61
C ARG A 127 -15.12 80.79 -56.95
N LEU A 128 -14.58 80.74 -58.16
CA LEU A 128 -13.57 79.75 -58.57
C LEU A 128 -12.31 79.81 -57.69
N ASP A 129 -11.83 80.99 -57.29
CA ASP A 129 -10.69 81.16 -56.36
C ASP A 129 -10.93 80.52 -54.98
N ARG A 130 -12.19 80.33 -54.56
CA ARG A 130 -12.54 79.74 -53.25
C ARG A 130 -12.63 78.22 -53.26
N LEU A 131 -12.63 77.58 -54.43
CA LEU A 131 -12.73 76.13 -54.53
C LEU A 131 -11.42 75.45 -54.08
N ASP A 132 -11.55 74.27 -53.50
CA ASP A 132 -10.42 73.40 -53.19
C ASP A 132 -9.82 72.78 -54.49
N PRO A 133 -8.50 72.51 -54.57
CA PRO A 133 -7.89 71.94 -55.79
C PRO A 133 -8.39 70.54 -56.14
N ALA A 134 -9.05 69.83 -55.22
CA ALA A 134 -9.79 68.61 -55.54
C ALA A 134 -10.78 68.82 -56.70
N PHE A 135 -11.34 70.03 -56.83
CA PHE A 135 -12.27 70.40 -57.90
C PHE A 135 -11.61 71.04 -59.13
N ALA A 136 -10.27 71.06 -59.23
CA ALA A 136 -9.55 71.74 -60.31
C ALA A 136 -9.92 71.21 -61.72
N ILE A 137 -10.26 69.92 -61.84
CA ILE A 137 -10.71 69.31 -63.11
C ILE A 137 -12.06 69.88 -63.55
N ASP A 138 -13.00 70.08 -62.63
CA ASP A 138 -14.32 70.59 -62.93
C ASP A 138 -14.32 72.12 -63.09
N ALA A 139 -13.49 72.83 -62.30
CA ALA A 139 -13.18 74.24 -62.53
C ALA A 139 -12.62 74.46 -63.95
N HIS A 140 -11.70 73.62 -64.43
CA HIS A 140 -11.14 73.70 -65.78
C HIS A 140 -12.19 73.52 -66.90
N ARG A 141 -13.27 72.77 -66.66
CA ARG A 141 -14.38 72.68 -67.63
C ARG A 141 -15.12 74.01 -67.78
N LEU A 142 -15.24 74.77 -66.69
CA LEU A 142 -15.88 76.10 -66.69
C LEU A 142 -15.01 77.16 -67.38
N GLU A 143 -13.68 77.03 -67.33
CA GLU A 143 -12.74 77.96 -67.99
C GLU A 143 -13.02 78.11 -69.49
N GLN A 144 -13.36 77.01 -70.16
CA GLN A 144 -13.65 77.02 -71.60
C GLN A 144 -14.92 77.81 -71.91
N SER A 145 -15.92 77.75 -71.02
CA SER A 145 -17.17 78.50 -71.10
C SER A 145 -17.02 79.99 -70.80
N LEU A 146 -15.99 80.41 -70.06
CA LEU A 146 -15.75 81.84 -69.75
C LEU A 146 -15.55 82.69 -71.02
N ASN A 147 -15.20 82.10 -72.16
CA ASN A 147 -15.03 82.84 -73.41
C ASN A 147 -16.34 83.40 -74.00
N ASP A 148 -17.52 82.91 -73.57
CA ASP A 148 -18.82 83.39 -74.05
C ASP A 148 -19.67 83.97 -72.89
N PRO A 149 -19.90 85.29 -72.82
CA PRO A 149 -20.73 85.92 -71.80
C PRO A 149 -22.21 85.48 -71.82
N ALA A 150 -22.68 84.85 -72.90
CA ALA A 150 -24.03 84.29 -72.97
C ALA A 150 -24.20 83.05 -72.08
N LEU A 151 -23.13 82.30 -71.82
CA LEU A 151 -23.11 81.07 -71.01
C LEU A 151 -23.08 81.31 -69.48
N HIS A 152 -23.10 82.57 -69.03
CA HIS A 152 -23.18 82.93 -67.61
C HIS A 152 -24.20 82.12 -66.77
N PRO A 153 -25.47 81.89 -67.18
CA PRO A 153 -26.42 81.13 -66.35
C PRO A 153 -26.01 79.67 -66.16
N ASP A 154 -25.38 79.05 -67.17
CA ASP A 154 -24.92 77.67 -67.10
C ASP A 154 -23.65 77.55 -66.23
N ILE A 155 -22.72 78.50 -66.38
CA ILE A 155 -21.52 78.63 -65.52
C ILE A 155 -21.94 78.84 -64.06
N HIS A 156 -22.89 79.75 -63.81
CA HIS A 156 -23.39 80.06 -62.48
C HIS A 156 -24.05 78.84 -61.82
N ARG A 157 -24.82 78.06 -62.59
CA ARG A 157 -25.44 76.83 -62.10
C ARG A 157 -24.40 75.77 -61.76
N ALA A 158 -23.46 75.51 -62.67
CA ALA A 158 -22.42 74.52 -62.43
C ALA A 158 -21.50 74.91 -61.24
N LEU A 159 -21.25 76.21 -61.04
CA LEU A 159 -20.59 76.71 -59.83
C LEU A 159 -21.37 76.42 -58.55
N LEU A 160 -22.71 76.61 -58.54
CA LEU A 160 -23.52 76.26 -57.36
C LEU A 160 -23.48 74.76 -57.06
N GLU A 161 -23.48 73.91 -58.10
CA GLU A 161 -23.37 72.46 -57.95
C GLU A 161 -21.98 72.07 -57.36
N LEU A 162 -20.88 72.68 -57.84
CA LEU A 162 -19.52 72.47 -57.29
C LEU A 162 -19.32 73.04 -55.88
N GLU A 163 -19.86 74.22 -55.58
CA GLU A 163 -19.80 74.82 -54.24
C GLU A 163 -20.56 73.95 -53.22
N ALA A 164 -21.72 73.40 -53.59
CA ALA A 164 -22.47 72.49 -52.73
C ALA A 164 -21.75 71.16 -52.49
N ASP A 165 -21.09 70.58 -53.50
CA ASP A 165 -20.27 69.39 -53.32
C ASP A 165 -18.99 69.66 -52.50
N HIS A 166 -18.39 70.85 -52.63
CA HIS A 166 -17.28 71.30 -51.78
C HIS A 166 -17.71 71.46 -50.32
N GLU A 167 -18.81 72.17 -50.05
CA GLU A 167 -19.38 72.35 -48.71
C GLU A 167 -19.75 70.99 -48.06
N LYS A 168 -20.30 70.07 -48.85
CA LYS A 168 -20.60 68.70 -48.40
C LYS A 168 -19.34 67.92 -48.02
N GLN A 169 -18.26 68.03 -48.78
CA GLN A 169 -17.00 67.36 -48.47
C GLN A 169 -16.29 67.96 -47.25
N THR A 170 -16.26 69.29 -47.09
CA THR A 170 -15.70 69.94 -45.91
C THR A 170 -16.52 69.63 -44.65
N THR A 171 -17.85 69.62 -44.74
CA THR A 171 -18.74 69.22 -43.64
C THR A 171 -18.51 67.76 -43.23
N ALA A 172 -18.37 66.85 -44.20
CA ALA A 172 -18.07 65.45 -43.91
C ALA A 172 -16.69 65.28 -43.23
N MET A 173 -15.67 66.02 -43.70
CA MET A 173 -14.34 66.03 -43.11
C MET A 173 -14.39 66.53 -41.65
N GLN A 174 -15.08 67.65 -41.39
CA GLN A 174 -15.27 68.20 -40.04
C GLN A 174 -16.00 67.21 -39.11
N ALA A 175 -17.06 66.55 -39.58
CA ALA A 175 -17.75 65.52 -38.80
C ALA A 175 -16.84 64.35 -38.40
N THR A 176 -15.87 63.96 -39.25
CA THR A 176 -14.88 62.94 -38.87
C THR A 176 -13.86 63.44 -37.85
N VAL A 177 -13.42 64.71 -37.93
CA VAL A 177 -12.57 65.34 -36.89
C VAL A 177 -13.30 65.39 -35.55
N GLU A 178 -14.58 65.78 -35.53
CA GLU A 178 -15.40 65.83 -34.31
C GLU A 178 -15.58 64.45 -33.69
N ARG A 179 -15.84 63.41 -34.50
CA ARG A 179 -15.92 62.02 -34.02
C ARG A 179 -14.63 61.57 -33.32
N LEU A 180 -13.49 61.73 -33.98
CA LEU A 180 -12.19 61.30 -33.45
C LEU A 180 -11.81 62.05 -32.16
N ARG A 181 -12.16 63.35 -32.07
CA ARG A 181 -12.01 64.13 -30.83
C ARG A 181 -12.93 63.65 -29.71
N ALA A 182 -14.17 63.27 -30.02
CA ALA A 182 -15.09 62.69 -29.03
C ALA A 182 -14.63 61.32 -28.51
N GLU A 183 -13.84 60.58 -29.31
CA GLU A 183 -13.15 59.34 -28.91
C GLU A 183 -11.88 59.57 -28.07
N GLY A 184 -11.45 60.84 -27.92
CA GLY A 184 -10.33 61.28 -27.08
C GLY A 184 -9.04 61.59 -27.83
N LEU A 185 -9.01 61.53 -29.17
CA LEU A 185 -7.80 61.74 -29.95
C LEU A 185 -7.46 63.23 -30.16
N PRO A 186 -6.18 63.63 -30.09
CA PRO A 186 -5.73 65.02 -30.22
C PRO A 186 -5.67 65.50 -31.69
N VAL A 187 -6.75 65.30 -32.46
CA VAL A 187 -6.78 65.64 -33.90
C VAL A 187 -6.73 67.17 -34.11
N PRO A 188 -5.79 67.70 -34.92
CA PRO A 188 -5.66 69.14 -35.18
C PRO A 188 -6.84 69.72 -35.97
N THR A 189 -7.01 71.05 -35.96
CA THR A 189 -7.97 71.73 -36.85
C THR A 189 -7.43 71.79 -38.28
N LEU A 190 -8.29 71.56 -39.27
CA LEU A 190 -7.91 71.44 -40.69
C LEU A 190 -8.29 72.67 -41.53
N ASP A 191 -8.54 73.82 -40.87
CA ASP A 191 -9.19 75.01 -41.46
C ASP A 191 -8.39 75.70 -42.59
N SER A 192 -7.11 75.35 -42.76
CA SER A 192 -6.21 75.87 -43.79
C SER A 192 -5.64 74.81 -44.74
N VAL A 193 -6.04 73.55 -44.56
CA VAL A 193 -5.50 72.37 -45.26
C VAL A 193 -6.40 72.09 -46.48
N THR A 194 -5.85 71.58 -47.59
CA THR A 194 -6.70 71.17 -48.72
C THR A 194 -7.52 69.93 -48.36
N LEU A 195 -8.62 69.67 -49.07
CA LEU A 195 -9.44 68.47 -48.82
C LEU A 195 -8.61 67.19 -48.94
N LEU A 196 -7.71 67.10 -49.94
CA LEU A 196 -6.84 65.94 -50.14
C LEU A 196 -5.92 65.70 -48.94
N GLU A 197 -5.13 66.70 -48.57
CA GLU A 197 -4.22 66.64 -47.42
C GLU A 197 -4.97 66.40 -46.10
N GLY A 198 -6.19 66.93 -45.97
CA GLY A 198 -7.06 66.75 -44.82
C GLY A 198 -7.57 65.32 -44.68
N TYR A 199 -8.02 64.71 -45.78
CA TYR A 199 -8.42 63.29 -45.79
C TYR A 199 -7.23 62.35 -45.62
N ASP A 200 -6.06 62.63 -46.20
CA ASP A 200 -4.84 61.86 -46.01
C ASP A 200 -4.39 61.88 -44.53
N ALA A 201 -4.43 63.05 -43.89
CA ALA A 201 -4.15 63.18 -42.46
C ALA A 201 -5.18 62.44 -41.59
N LEU A 202 -6.47 62.53 -41.94
CA LEU A 202 -7.54 61.82 -41.24
C LEU A 202 -7.43 60.30 -41.37
N GLU A 203 -6.96 59.76 -42.49
CA GLU A 203 -6.80 58.32 -42.67
C GLU A 203 -5.86 57.73 -41.61
N ALA A 204 -4.76 58.43 -41.29
CA ALA A 204 -3.84 58.04 -40.22
C ALA A 204 -4.53 58.02 -38.84
N TRP A 205 -5.34 59.04 -38.54
CA TRP A 205 -6.09 59.11 -37.27
C TRP A 205 -7.20 58.06 -37.18
N THR A 206 -7.89 57.74 -38.28
CA THR A 206 -8.92 56.68 -38.29
C THR A 206 -8.29 55.30 -38.09
N ARG A 207 -7.13 55.03 -38.72
CA ARG A 207 -6.39 53.77 -38.48
C ARG A 207 -5.97 53.65 -37.01
N LEU A 208 -5.46 54.72 -36.41
CA LEU A 208 -5.13 54.78 -34.98
C LEU A 208 -6.35 54.48 -34.08
N SER A 209 -7.49 55.11 -34.37
CA SER A 209 -8.78 54.86 -33.69
C SER A 209 -9.14 53.37 -33.74
N ASP A 210 -9.11 52.77 -34.94
CA ASP A 210 -9.57 51.40 -35.17
C ASP A 210 -8.64 50.37 -34.49
N ASP A 211 -7.33 50.61 -34.49
CA ASP A 211 -6.34 49.81 -33.77
C ASP A 211 -6.55 49.89 -32.25
N LEU A 212 -6.72 51.09 -31.69
CA LEU A 212 -6.97 51.29 -30.26
C LEU A 212 -8.31 50.66 -29.84
N LEU A 213 -9.36 50.77 -30.65
CA LEU A 213 -10.65 50.12 -30.42
C LEU A 213 -10.51 48.59 -30.41
N ARG A 214 -9.79 48.03 -31.40
CA ARG A 214 -9.48 46.59 -31.46
C ARG A 214 -8.73 46.14 -30.20
N MET A 215 -7.76 46.91 -29.72
CA MET A 215 -7.01 46.58 -28.49
C MET A 215 -7.93 46.58 -27.26
N ARG A 216 -8.80 47.59 -27.09
CA ARG A 216 -9.77 47.64 -25.98
C ARG A 216 -10.68 46.40 -25.99
N LEU A 217 -11.24 46.05 -27.15
CA LEU A 217 -12.08 44.85 -27.32
C LEU A 217 -11.32 43.54 -27.04
N ARG A 218 -10.04 43.45 -27.41
CA ARG A 218 -9.18 42.30 -27.08
C ARG A 218 -8.88 42.23 -25.58
N VAL A 219 -8.61 43.35 -24.91
CA VAL A 219 -8.40 43.37 -23.46
C VAL A 219 -9.67 42.89 -22.74
N ASP A 220 -10.84 43.40 -23.11
CA ASP A 220 -12.12 43.01 -22.52
C ASP A 220 -12.51 41.54 -22.76
N ARG A 221 -12.17 40.99 -23.93
CA ARG A 221 -12.51 39.62 -24.30
C ARG A 221 -11.48 38.58 -23.85
N ASP A 222 -10.19 38.90 -23.93
CA ASP A 222 -9.09 37.93 -23.84
C ASP A 222 -8.22 38.09 -22.59
N VAL A 223 -8.30 39.22 -21.86
CA VAL A 223 -7.53 39.45 -20.62
C VAL A 223 -8.44 39.58 -19.40
N ARG A 224 -9.50 40.41 -19.48
CA ARG A 224 -10.43 40.66 -18.38
C ARG A 224 -11.09 39.40 -17.80
N PRO A 225 -11.38 38.33 -18.58
CA PRO A 225 -11.86 37.07 -17.99
C PRO A 225 -10.83 36.31 -17.17
N PHE A 226 -9.53 36.61 -17.26
CA PHE A 226 -8.48 36.00 -16.42
C PHE A 226 -8.11 36.90 -15.23
N ASP A 227 -7.98 38.21 -15.47
CA ASP A 227 -7.52 39.17 -14.47
C ASP A 227 -8.07 40.56 -14.80
N ALA A 228 -9.03 41.02 -13.99
CA ALA A 228 -9.62 42.34 -14.12
C ALA A 228 -8.60 43.47 -13.84
N GLN A 229 -7.66 43.29 -12.91
CA GLN A 229 -6.66 44.32 -12.62
C GLN A 229 -5.62 44.45 -13.72
N ALA A 230 -5.21 43.33 -14.34
CA ALA A 230 -4.33 43.38 -15.51
C ALA A 230 -5.02 44.04 -16.71
N ALA A 231 -6.31 43.72 -16.93
CA ALA A 231 -7.11 44.36 -17.96
C ALA A 231 -7.23 45.88 -17.75
N ASP A 232 -7.54 46.33 -16.53
CA ASP A 232 -7.68 47.75 -16.21
C ASP A 232 -6.36 48.52 -16.40
N ARG A 233 -5.21 47.91 -16.08
CA ARG A 233 -3.87 48.50 -16.35
C ARG A 233 -3.59 48.63 -17.84
N LEU A 234 -3.98 47.64 -18.66
CA LEU A 234 -3.82 47.71 -20.12
C LEU A 234 -4.78 48.75 -20.73
N LEU A 235 -6.03 48.83 -20.26
CA LEU A 235 -6.99 49.87 -20.68
C LEU A 235 -6.48 51.28 -20.33
N GLY A 236 -5.86 51.46 -19.16
CA GLY A 236 -5.20 52.71 -18.77
C GLY A 236 -4.10 53.11 -19.77
N ARG A 237 -3.20 52.18 -20.11
CA ARG A 237 -2.13 52.45 -21.10
C ARG A 237 -2.64 52.69 -22.51
N ILE A 238 -3.75 52.06 -22.90
CA ILE A 238 -4.41 52.37 -24.18
C ILE A 238 -4.98 53.80 -24.12
N ALA A 239 -5.51 54.27 -22.99
CA ALA A 239 -5.94 55.65 -22.82
C ALA A 239 -4.75 56.63 -22.91
N ASP A 240 -3.61 56.33 -22.27
CA ASP A 240 -2.39 57.13 -22.36
C ASP A 240 -1.92 57.32 -23.82
N VAL A 241 -1.95 56.24 -24.63
CA VAL A 241 -1.61 56.30 -26.07
C VAL A 241 -2.70 57.02 -26.88
N THR A 242 -3.97 56.97 -26.45
CA THR A 242 -5.06 57.74 -27.08
C THR A 242 -4.83 59.24 -26.88
N GLU A 243 -4.44 59.67 -25.68
CA GLU A 243 -4.13 61.07 -25.37
C GLU A 243 -2.84 61.56 -26.05
N ALA A 244 -1.82 60.70 -26.13
CA ALA A 244 -0.57 61.01 -26.83
C ALA A 244 -0.73 61.12 -28.35
N GLY A 245 -1.67 60.36 -28.94
CA GLY A 245 -1.93 60.36 -30.39
C GLY A 245 -0.83 59.74 -31.26
N ASP A 246 0.08 58.96 -30.66
CA ASP A 246 1.24 58.37 -31.35
C ASP A 246 0.98 56.92 -31.79
N GLY A 247 0.82 56.72 -33.10
CA GLY A 247 0.60 55.42 -33.71
C GLY A 247 1.82 54.48 -33.74
N SER A 248 3.01 54.92 -33.31
CA SER A 248 4.14 54.01 -33.14
C SER A 248 4.01 53.15 -31.88
N LEU A 249 3.37 53.68 -30.83
CA LEU A 249 3.20 53.03 -29.53
C LEU A 249 2.18 51.88 -29.55
N THR A 250 1.30 51.83 -30.56
CA THR A 250 0.30 50.76 -30.72
C THR A 250 0.95 49.40 -30.98
N ALA A 251 2.06 49.35 -31.74
CA ALA A 251 2.77 48.12 -32.03
C ALA A 251 3.34 47.46 -30.75
N ASP A 252 3.91 48.26 -29.85
CA ASP A 252 4.43 47.79 -28.56
C ASP A 252 3.30 47.34 -27.61
N LEU A 253 2.18 48.08 -27.59
CA LEU A 253 0.98 47.67 -26.84
C LEU A 253 0.39 46.35 -27.36
N GLU A 254 0.27 46.17 -28.67
CA GLU A 254 -0.25 44.94 -29.28
C GLU A 254 0.67 43.74 -28.99
N ALA A 255 1.99 43.95 -29.01
CA ALA A 255 2.98 42.94 -28.66
C ALA A 255 2.98 42.58 -27.15
N GLU A 256 2.66 43.53 -26.27
CA GLU A 256 2.47 43.26 -24.85
C GLU A 256 1.14 42.55 -24.56
N LEU A 257 0.05 43.02 -25.16
CA LEU A 257 -1.28 42.40 -25.10
C LEU A 257 -1.24 40.94 -25.59
N GLY A 258 -0.58 40.69 -26.73
CA GLY A 258 -0.35 39.34 -27.23
C GLY A 258 0.41 38.47 -26.24
N ARG A 259 1.51 38.96 -25.65
CA ARG A 259 2.29 38.21 -24.65
C ARG A 259 1.49 37.91 -23.38
N ALA A 260 0.62 38.84 -22.94
CA ALA A 260 -0.25 38.64 -21.79
C ALA A 260 -1.28 37.53 -22.06
N ILE A 261 -2.01 37.63 -23.17
CA ILE A 261 -3.04 36.66 -23.58
C ILE A 261 -2.42 35.26 -23.75
N ASP A 262 -1.32 35.15 -24.50
CA ASP A 262 -0.58 33.89 -24.66
C ASP A 262 -0.13 33.31 -23.31
N GLY A 263 0.31 34.18 -22.38
CA GLY A 263 0.74 33.80 -21.04
C GLY A 263 -0.39 33.15 -20.24
N TYR A 264 -1.57 33.80 -20.20
CA TYR A 264 -2.75 33.26 -19.52
C TYR A 264 -3.28 31.99 -20.18
N GLN A 265 -3.40 31.95 -21.51
CA GLN A 265 -3.87 30.76 -22.25
C GLN A 265 -2.96 29.55 -21.99
N ARG A 266 -1.64 29.70 -22.13
CA ARG A 266 -0.67 28.61 -21.87
C ARG A 266 -0.64 28.17 -20.40
N ARG A 267 -1.10 28.99 -19.45
CA ARG A 267 -1.26 28.59 -18.03
C ARG A 267 -2.55 27.80 -17.85
N LEU A 268 -3.66 28.28 -18.40
CA LEU A 268 -4.95 27.58 -18.39
C LEU A 268 -4.90 26.21 -19.09
N ASP A 269 -4.21 26.11 -20.22
CA ASP A 269 -4.02 24.85 -20.94
C ASP A 269 -3.22 23.84 -20.11
N ARG A 270 -2.15 24.30 -19.44
CA ARG A 270 -1.35 23.45 -18.53
C ARG A 270 -2.15 23.00 -17.32
N LEU A 271 -2.91 23.90 -16.70
CA LEU A 271 -3.80 23.58 -15.58
C LEU A 271 -4.83 22.52 -16.00
N ASN A 272 -5.56 22.76 -17.09
CA ASN A 272 -6.56 21.83 -17.60
C ASN A 272 -5.95 20.48 -18.02
N ALA A 273 -4.73 20.46 -18.58
CA ALA A 273 -4.03 19.21 -18.87
C ALA A 273 -3.70 18.41 -17.59
N SER A 274 -3.29 19.08 -16.51
CA SER A 274 -3.08 18.42 -15.20
C SER A 274 -4.39 17.89 -14.62
N LEU A 275 -5.47 18.68 -14.62
CA LEU A 275 -6.78 18.27 -14.11
C LEU A 275 -7.39 17.11 -14.93
N ASP A 276 -7.30 17.17 -16.26
CA ASP A 276 -7.73 16.09 -17.15
C ASP A 276 -6.84 14.83 -16.95
N GLY A 277 -5.55 14.99 -16.66
CA GLY A 277 -4.66 13.91 -16.22
C GLY A 277 -5.14 13.22 -14.94
N TRP A 278 -5.48 13.99 -13.91
CA TRP A 278 -6.00 13.46 -12.65
C TRP A 278 -7.36 12.74 -12.84
N ARG A 279 -8.22 13.25 -13.72
CA ARG A 279 -9.48 12.57 -14.10
C ARG A 279 -9.24 11.23 -14.79
N ASN A 280 -8.25 11.14 -15.66
CA ASN A 280 -7.87 9.89 -16.34
C ASN A 280 -7.29 8.85 -15.37
N GLU A 281 -6.66 9.28 -14.28
CA GLU A 281 -6.24 8.41 -13.16
C GLU A 281 -7.42 7.96 -12.27
N GLY A 282 -8.60 8.55 -12.44
CA GLY A 282 -9.83 8.24 -11.71
C GLY A 282 -10.19 9.19 -10.57
N TYR A 283 -9.47 10.32 -10.40
CA TYR A 283 -9.83 11.31 -9.39
C TYR A 283 -11.08 12.12 -9.80
N ARG A 284 -11.99 12.30 -8.85
CA ARG A 284 -13.13 13.22 -8.95
C ARG A 284 -12.72 14.56 -8.35
N LEU A 285 -13.02 15.62 -9.07
CA LEU A 285 -12.70 17.01 -8.72
C LEU A 285 -14.01 17.76 -8.46
N PRO A 286 -14.00 18.81 -7.60
CA PRO A 286 -15.17 19.65 -7.32
C PRO A 286 -15.82 20.25 -8.58
N ILE A 287 -15.00 20.53 -9.59
CA ILE A 287 -15.44 21.16 -10.84
C ILE A 287 -15.76 20.08 -11.89
N GLU A 288 -17.02 20.07 -12.31
CA GLU A 288 -17.48 19.36 -13.49
C GLU A 288 -16.92 20.02 -14.76
N GLY A 289 -16.01 19.32 -15.46
CA GLY A 289 -15.41 19.81 -16.70
C GLY A 289 -14.21 20.73 -16.50
N ARG A 290 -13.88 21.52 -17.53
CA ARG A 290 -12.63 22.31 -17.55
C ARG A 290 -12.73 23.57 -16.70
N ALA A 291 -11.62 23.91 -16.05
CA ALA A 291 -11.47 25.21 -15.40
C ALA A 291 -11.59 26.32 -16.45
N LEU A 292 -12.33 27.38 -16.11
CA LEU A 292 -12.57 28.53 -16.96
C LEU A 292 -11.46 29.59 -16.77
N PRO A 293 -11.31 30.56 -17.70
CA PRO A 293 -10.36 31.67 -17.57
C PRO A 293 -10.41 32.37 -16.21
N GLN A 294 -11.63 32.58 -15.70
CA GLN A 294 -11.91 33.30 -14.45
C GLN A 294 -11.46 32.54 -13.20
N ASP A 295 -11.35 31.21 -13.28
CA ASP A 295 -10.96 30.35 -12.16
C ASP A 295 -9.43 30.18 -12.10
N LEU A 296 -8.67 30.61 -13.13
CA LEU A 296 -7.25 30.29 -13.30
C LEU A 296 -6.40 30.73 -12.09
N LEU A 297 -6.57 31.96 -11.63
CA LEU A 297 -5.77 32.53 -10.55
C LEU A 297 -6.10 31.88 -9.20
N ASP A 298 -7.39 31.63 -8.94
CA ASP A 298 -7.85 30.93 -7.74
C ASP A 298 -7.36 29.48 -7.72
N TRP A 299 -7.33 28.81 -8.87
CA TRP A 299 -6.70 27.51 -9.01
C TRP A 299 -5.21 27.56 -8.76
N GLU A 300 -4.46 28.46 -9.39
CA GLU A 300 -3.00 28.55 -9.22
C GLU A 300 -2.59 28.89 -7.78
N ALA A 301 -3.38 29.70 -7.07
CA ALA A 301 -3.16 29.99 -5.65
C ALA A 301 -3.30 28.74 -4.76
N ASN A 302 -4.24 27.83 -5.10
CA ASN A 302 -4.56 26.65 -4.30
C ASN A 302 -3.97 25.35 -4.86
N PHE A 303 -3.33 25.37 -6.04
CA PHE A 303 -2.96 24.16 -6.80
C PHE A 303 -2.03 23.24 -6.02
N GLU A 304 -1.01 23.80 -5.36
CA GLU A 304 -0.09 23.03 -4.51
C GLU A 304 -0.80 22.34 -3.35
N GLU A 305 -1.87 22.93 -2.81
CA GLU A 305 -2.62 22.39 -1.69
C GLU A 305 -3.48 21.21 -2.15
N VAL A 306 -4.15 21.37 -3.30
CA VAL A 306 -4.91 20.29 -3.95
C VAL A 306 -3.98 19.15 -4.40
N GLU A 307 -2.78 19.46 -4.90
CA GLU A 307 -1.78 18.44 -5.23
C GLU A 307 -1.26 17.71 -4.00
N ARG A 308 -0.98 18.41 -2.89
CA ARG A 308 -0.66 17.80 -1.59
C ARG A 308 -1.80 16.90 -1.08
N LEU A 309 -3.06 17.32 -1.23
CA LEU A 309 -4.23 16.54 -0.86
C LEU A 309 -4.36 15.27 -1.72
N ARG A 310 -4.23 15.40 -3.05
CA ARG A 310 -4.19 14.27 -3.99
C ARG A 310 -3.06 13.29 -3.67
N ALA A 311 -1.88 13.78 -3.30
CA ALA A 311 -0.75 12.93 -2.93
C ALA A 311 -1.05 12.10 -1.66
N ARG A 312 -1.67 12.71 -0.63
CA ARG A 312 -2.16 11.99 0.57
C ARG A 312 -3.22 10.95 0.21
N HIS A 313 -4.22 11.34 -0.59
CA HIS A 313 -5.28 10.45 -1.06
C HIS A 313 -4.73 9.25 -1.84
N GLY A 314 -3.77 9.47 -2.74
CA GLY A 314 -3.11 8.43 -3.54
C GLY A 314 -2.23 7.45 -2.74
N VAL A 315 -1.76 7.83 -1.54
CA VAL A 315 -1.13 6.89 -0.61
C VAL A 315 -2.17 5.96 0.01
N ALA A 316 -3.26 6.52 0.55
CA ALA A 316 -4.36 5.72 1.12
C ALA A 316 -5.03 4.83 0.06
N TRP A 317 -5.20 5.32 -1.17
CA TRP A 317 -5.80 4.54 -2.25
C TRP A 317 -4.94 3.34 -2.67
N ARG A 318 -3.60 3.42 -2.61
CA ARG A 318 -2.74 2.24 -2.84
C ARG A 318 -2.93 1.18 -1.75
N ARG A 319 -2.92 1.58 -0.47
CA ARG A 319 -3.21 0.68 0.67
C ARG A 319 -4.59 0.04 0.56
N LEU A 320 -5.59 0.80 0.10
CA LEU A 320 -6.95 0.29 -0.08
C LEU A 320 -7.01 -0.82 -1.14
N LYS A 321 -6.25 -0.73 -2.23
CA LYS A 321 -6.26 -1.77 -3.28
C LYS A 321 -5.81 -3.13 -2.73
N GLU A 322 -4.73 -3.13 -1.96
CA GLU A 322 -4.19 -4.34 -1.31
C GLU A 322 -5.24 -5.04 -0.43
N ILE A 323 -6.04 -4.27 0.32
CA ILE A 323 -7.12 -4.81 1.18
C ILE A 323 -8.36 -5.18 0.36
N ALA A 324 -8.74 -4.37 -0.62
CA ALA A 324 -9.97 -4.53 -1.40
C ALA A 324 -9.94 -5.75 -2.33
N ASP A 325 -8.77 -6.13 -2.82
CA ASP A 325 -8.58 -7.34 -3.64
C ASP A 325 -8.86 -8.63 -2.84
N VAL A 326 -8.73 -8.59 -1.50
CA VAL A 326 -9.00 -9.73 -0.60
C VAL A 326 -10.38 -9.61 0.07
N ARG A 327 -10.75 -8.42 0.56
CA ARG A 327 -11.98 -8.15 1.33
C ARG A 327 -12.84 -7.06 0.67
N PRO A 328 -13.48 -7.33 -0.48
CA PRO A 328 -14.20 -6.32 -1.25
C PRO A 328 -15.43 -5.75 -0.52
N ASP A 329 -16.15 -6.57 0.25
CA ASP A 329 -17.38 -6.15 0.94
C ASP A 329 -17.09 -5.14 2.07
N ASP A 330 -16.03 -5.37 2.86
CA ASP A 330 -15.59 -4.44 3.91
C ASP A 330 -14.99 -3.15 3.30
N ALA A 331 -14.24 -3.30 2.20
CA ALA A 331 -13.64 -2.18 1.48
C ALA A 331 -14.67 -1.32 0.71
N ALA A 332 -15.88 -1.82 0.43
CA ALA A 332 -16.86 -1.20 -0.46
C ALA A 332 -17.14 0.29 -0.16
N ARG A 333 -17.21 0.67 1.13
CA ARG A 333 -17.42 2.06 1.55
C ARG A 333 -16.24 2.97 1.23
N ALA A 334 -15.01 2.49 1.42
CA ALA A 334 -13.81 3.22 1.05
C ALA A 334 -13.65 3.27 -0.47
N VAL A 335 -13.97 2.18 -1.19
CA VAL A 335 -13.94 2.10 -2.65
C VAL A 335 -14.92 3.08 -3.31
N ALA A 336 -16.10 3.33 -2.71
CA ALA A 336 -17.04 4.34 -3.22
C ALA A 336 -16.47 5.77 -3.21
N LEU A 337 -15.66 6.09 -2.20
CA LEU A 337 -14.94 7.36 -2.01
C LEU A 337 -13.54 7.37 -2.69
N ALA A 338 -13.15 6.27 -3.33
CA ALA A 338 -11.89 6.20 -4.05
C ALA A 338 -11.87 7.23 -5.19
N GLY A 339 -10.78 7.99 -5.27
CA GLY A 339 -10.63 9.15 -6.16
C GLY A 339 -11.37 10.43 -5.75
N ASP A 340 -12.28 10.42 -4.78
CA ASP A 340 -12.99 11.63 -4.36
C ASP A 340 -12.12 12.53 -3.46
N LEU A 341 -11.64 13.65 -4.01
CA LEU A 341 -10.72 14.54 -3.30
C LEU A 341 -11.41 15.42 -2.25
N GLU A 342 -12.72 15.68 -2.33
CA GLU A 342 -13.43 16.41 -1.26
C GLU A 342 -13.56 15.55 0.00
N ALA A 343 -13.73 14.23 -0.18
CA ALA A 343 -13.90 13.27 0.90
C ALA A 343 -12.57 12.76 1.51
N THR A 344 -11.41 13.31 1.12
CA THR A 344 -10.07 12.74 1.42
C THR A 344 -9.83 12.35 2.88
N GLU A 345 -10.16 13.19 3.86
CA GLU A 345 -9.96 12.84 5.28
C GLU A 345 -10.83 11.64 5.70
N THR A 346 -12.12 11.65 5.32
CA THR A 346 -13.04 10.52 5.62
C THR A 346 -12.64 9.23 4.89
N PHE A 347 -12.02 9.35 3.72
CA PHE A 347 -11.46 8.23 2.98
C PHE A 347 -10.23 7.66 3.68
N ILE A 348 -9.30 8.52 4.14
CA ILE A 348 -8.12 8.13 4.91
C ILE A 348 -8.56 7.42 6.21
N ASP A 349 -9.50 7.99 6.97
CA ASP A 349 -10.02 7.40 8.21
C ASP A 349 -10.57 5.97 7.99
N LEU A 350 -11.30 5.75 6.89
CA LEU A 350 -11.82 4.42 6.55
C LEU A 350 -10.70 3.44 6.14
N VAL A 351 -9.70 3.89 5.39
CA VAL A 351 -8.56 3.06 4.99
C VAL A 351 -7.70 2.69 6.19
N ASP A 352 -7.40 3.63 7.08
CA ASP A 352 -6.62 3.39 8.28
C ASP A 352 -7.38 2.51 9.28
N ALA A 353 -8.71 2.64 9.39
CA ALA A 353 -9.55 1.71 10.17
C ALA A 353 -9.54 0.28 9.59
N LEU A 354 -9.62 0.12 8.26
CA LEU A 354 -9.49 -1.18 7.61
C LEU A 354 -8.11 -1.80 7.86
N HIS A 355 -7.04 -1.02 7.71
CA HIS A 355 -5.67 -1.48 7.92
C HIS A 355 -5.38 -1.82 9.40
N ALA A 356 -5.94 -1.05 10.34
CA ALA A 356 -5.90 -1.36 11.77
C ALA A 356 -6.64 -2.68 12.07
N SER A 357 -7.81 -2.92 11.46
CA SER A 357 -8.54 -4.18 11.63
C SER A 357 -7.77 -5.39 11.08
N TRP A 358 -7.04 -5.19 9.97
CA TRP A 358 -6.17 -6.20 9.37
C TRP A 358 -5.00 -6.54 10.29
N GLY A 359 -4.25 -5.53 10.76
CA GLY A 359 -3.15 -5.71 11.70
C GLY A 359 -3.58 -6.36 13.03
N GLN A 360 -4.75 -5.98 13.55
CA GLN A 360 -5.32 -6.59 14.75
C GLN A 360 -5.63 -8.08 14.52
N ALA A 361 -6.30 -8.43 13.41
CA ALA A 361 -6.62 -9.82 13.09
C ALA A 361 -5.35 -10.67 12.90
N THR A 362 -4.33 -10.13 12.23
CA THR A 362 -3.01 -10.77 12.10
C THR A 362 -2.37 -11.04 13.47
N ALA A 363 -2.30 -10.04 14.34
CA ALA A 363 -1.68 -10.18 15.66
C ALA A 363 -2.44 -11.17 16.57
N GLN A 364 -3.77 -11.16 16.52
CA GLN A 364 -4.60 -12.13 17.26
C GLN A 364 -4.41 -13.55 16.73
N ALA A 365 -4.39 -13.74 15.41
CA ALA A 365 -4.14 -15.04 14.79
C ALA A 365 -2.73 -15.57 15.12
N GLN A 366 -1.70 -14.72 15.03
CA GLN A 366 -0.33 -15.06 15.42
C GLN A 366 -0.23 -15.48 16.89
N THR A 367 -0.87 -14.74 17.81
CA THR A 367 -0.89 -15.09 19.24
C THR A 367 -1.53 -16.47 19.49
N MET A 368 -2.57 -16.83 18.74
CA MET A 368 -3.17 -18.16 18.81
C MET A 368 -2.23 -19.25 18.27
N LEU A 369 -1.55 -19.00 17.15
CA LEU A 369 -0.63 -19.97 16.54
C LEU A 369 0.62 -20.18 17.40
N GLU A 370 1.21 -19.12 17.96
CA GLU A 370 2.32 -19.20 18.93
C GLU A 370 1.93 -20.07 20.15
N ALA A 371 0.70 -19.91 20.66
CA ALA A 371 0.20 -20.73 21.76
C ALA A 371 0.03 -22.22 21.38
N TRP A 372 -0.27 -22.53 20.11
CA TRP A 372 -0.37 -23.90 19.61
C TRP A 372 1.02 -24.49 19.31
N GLU A 373 1.97 -23.70 18.82
CA GLU A 373 3.37 -24.09 18.63
C GLU A 373 4.06 -24.45 19.96
N LEU A 374 3.79 -23.70 21.02
CA LEU A 374 4.30 -23.99 22.37
C LEU A 374 3.81 -25.34 22.92
N GLU A 375 2.61 -25.78 22.54
CA GLU A 375 2.09 -27.13 22.84
C GLU A 375 2.53 -28.18 21.78
N GLY A 376 3.24 -27.75 20.73
CA GLY A 376 3.91 -28.61 19.74
C GLY A 376 3.04 -29.07 18.56
N PHE A 377 2.03 -28.29 18.17
CA PHE A 377 1.21 -28.51 16.97
C PHE A 377 1.87 -27.91 15.72
N ASP A 378 1.56 -28.46 14.55
CA ASP A 378 1.92 -27.88 13.24
C ASP A 378 1.00 -26.69 12.90
N THR A 379 1.60 -25.55 12.57
CA THR A 379 0.94 -24.27 12.28
C THR A 379 1.35 -23.66 10.94
N GLU A 380 2.27 -24.27 10.17
CA GLU A 380 2.86 -23.64 8.96
C GLU A 380 1.77 -23.28 7.93
N ALA A 381 0.83 -24.21 7.71
CA ALA A 381 -0.31 -24.01 6.81
C ALA A 381 -1.26 -22.90 7.27
N TRP A 382 -1.34 -22.62 8.58
CA TRP A 382 -2.15 -21.52 9.12
C TRP A 382 -1.44 -20.18 8.96
N HIS A 383 -0.13 -20.08 9.21
CA HIS A 383 0.65 -18.86 8.96
C HIS A 383 0.55 -18.37 7.52
N LEU A 384 0.61 -19.30 6.55
CA LEU A 384 0.40 -18.97 5.13
C LEU A 384 -1.01 -18.41 4.85
N ARG A 385 -2.05 -18.89 5.55
CA ARG A 385 -3.42 -18.35 5.42
C ARG A 385 -3.55 -16.97 6.07
N VAL A 386 -2.92 -16.75 7.23
CA VAL A 386 -2.88 -15.43 7.91
C VAL A 386 -2.24 -14.37 7.02
N GLN A 387 -1.21 -14.71 6.24
CA GLN A 387 -0.61 -13.77 5.28
C GLN A 387 -1.55 -13.37 4.13
N GLY A 388 -2.50 -14.24 3.76
CA GLY A 388 -3.47 -13.99 2.69
C GLY A 388 -4.71 -13.24 3.16
N ASP A 389 -5.48 -13.82 4.08
CA ASP A 389 -6.64 -13.18 4.73
C ASP A 389 -6.61 -13.45 6.23
N PRO A 390 -6.08 -12.50 7.04
CA PRO A 390 -6.00 -12.67 8.48
C PRO A 390 -7.37 -12.78 9.16
N ALA A 391 -8.41 -12.15 8.63
CA ALA A 391 -9.71 -12.07 9.28
C ALA A 391 -10.52 -13.36 9.09
N ALA A 392 -10.60 -13.87 7.85
CA ALA A 392 -11.20 -15.18 7.60
C ALA A 392 -10.38 -16.31 8.25
N THR A 393 -9.06 -16.16 8.33
CA THR A 393 -8.19 -17.12 9.02
C THR A 393 -8.43 -17.09 10.53
N LEU A 394 -8.49 -15.92 11.17
CA LEU A 394 -8.79 -15.79 12.60
C LEU A 394 -10.14 -16.44 12.94
N GLN A 395 -11.19 -16.16 12.17
CA GLN A 395 -12.50 -16.78 12.37
C GLN A 395 -12.45 -18.32 12.24
N SER A 396 -11.60 -18.83 11.34
CA SER A 396 -11.37 -20.26 11.17
C SER A 396 -10.57 -20.87 12.33
N LEU A 397 -9.59 -20.14 12.88
CA LEU A 397 -8.80 -20.54 14.05
C LEU A 397 -9.66 -20.60 15.31
N GLU A 398 -10.53 -19.60 15.54
CA GLU A 398 -11.49 -19.60 16.65
C GLU A 398 -12.43 -20.82 16.60
N GLN A 399 -12.92 -21.18 15.41
CA GLN A 399 -13.74 -22.39 15.21
C GLN A 399 -12.94 -23.68 15.43
N HIS A 400 -11.65 -23.70 15.10
CA HIS A 400 -10.78 -24.86 15.26
C HIS A 400 -10.23 -25.01 16.69
N GLN A 401 -10.17 -23.92 17.48
CA GLN A 401 -9.60 -23.86 18.82
C GLN A 401 -10.16 -24.93 19.78
N GLY A 402 -11.46 -25.22 19.70
CA GLY A 402 -12.09 -26.25 20.53
C GLY A 402 -11.51 -27.65 20.32
N ARG A 403 -11.05 -27.96 19.10
CA ARG A 403 -10.41 -29.24 18.75
C ARG A 403 -8.99 -29.31 19.26
N VAL A 404 -8.24 -28.19 19.17
CA VAL A 404 -6.87 -28.09 19.70
C VAL A 404 -6.88 -28.24 21.22
N HIS A 405 -7.79 -27.57 21.93
CA HIS A 405 -7.95 -27.76 23.38
C HIS A 405 -8.28 -29.22 23.74
N ARG A 406 -9.19 -29.88 23.01
CA ARG A 406 -9.50 -31.31 23.19
C ARG A 406 -8.29 -32.21 22.92
N ALA A 407 -7.47 -31.90 21.92
CA ALA A 407 -6.23 -32.61 21.63
C ALA A 407 -5.17 -32.42 22.72
N ILE A 408 -4.99 -31.20 23.25
CA ILE A 408 -4.11 -30.90 24.39
C ILE A 408 -4.53 -31.72 25.62
N ASP A 409 -5.81 -31.73 25.97
CA ASP A 409 -6.33 -32.50 27.11
C ASP A 409 -6.14 -34.02 26.92
N LEU A 410 -6.32 -34.53 25.70
CA LEU A 410 -6.04 -35.92 25.38
C LEU A 410 -4.55 -36.26 25.49
N ARG A 411 -3.64 -35.42 24.98
CA ARG A 411 -2.19 -35.61 25.10
C ARG A 411 -1.74 -35.59 26.57
N ARG A 412 -2.24 -34.65 27.37
CA ARG A 412 -1.99 -34.60 28.83
C ARG A 412 -2.51 -35.84 29.56
N ARG A 413 -3.67 -36.37 29.19
CA ARG A 413 -4.18 -37.66 29.72
C ARG A 413 -3.31 -38.84 29.28
N MET A 414 -2.82 -38.84 28.04
CA MET A 414 -1.92 -39.86 27.49
C MET A 414 -0.57 -39.88 28.20
N ASP A 415 -0.01 -38.73 28.54
CA ASP A 415 1.27 -38.63 29.25
C ASP A 415 1.17 -39.03 30.73
N ALA A 416 -0.03 -38.97 31.32
CA ALA A 416 -0.31 -39.50 32.64
C ALA A 416 -0.52 -41.03 32.68
N LEU A 417 -0.53 -41.72 31.52
CA LEU A 417 -0.70 -43.18 31.47
C LEU A 417 0.60 -43.92 31.78
N ASP A 418 0.50 -44.89 32.68
CA ASP A 418 1.56 -45.88 32.88
C ASP A 418 1.52 -46.94 31.77
N LEU A 419 2.38 -46.75 30.77
CA LEU A 419 2.50 -47.63 29.60
C LEU A 419 3.59 -48.70 29.75
N SER A 420 4.18 -48.86 30.94
CA SER A 420 5.33 -49.77 31.18
C SER A 420 5.06 -51.25 30.84
N VAL A 421 3.78 -51.65 30.75
CA VAL A 421 3.31 -53.00 30.43
C VAL A 421 2.84 -53.14 28.97
N GLU A 422 2.38 -52.06 28.33
CA GLU A 422 1.81 -52.09 26.97
C GLU A 422 2.73 -51.55 25.87
N GLY A 423 3.73 -50.74 26.25
CA GLY A 423 4.65 -50.08 25.32
C GLY A 423 4.17 -48.69 24.87
N GLU A 424 5.13 -47.84 24.51
CA GLU A 424 4.86 -46.44 24.15
C GLU A 424 4.47 -46.23 22.68
N GLU A 425 4.66 -47.21 21.79
CA GLU A 425 4.42 -47.08 20.34
C GLU A 425 3.01 -46.58 20.01
N GLY A 426 2.01 -47.07 20.75
CA GLY A 426 0.63 -46.62 20.62
C GLY A 426 0.45 -45.16 21.04
N ARG A 427 1.16 -44.69 22.08
CA ARG A 427 1.12 -43.28 22.48
C ARG A 427 1.78 -42.40 21.43
N MET A 428 2.99 -42.76 20.98
CA MET A 428 3.73 -41.98 19.98
C MET A 428 2.92 -41.81 18.69
N ARG A 429 2.26 -42.85 18.21
CA ARG A 429 1.40 -42.75 17.01
C ARG A 429 0.22 -41.79 17.20
N HIS A 430 -0.48 -41.86 18.32
CA HIS A 430 -1.61 -40.97 18.56
C HIS A 430 -1.15 -39.53 18.88
N ASP A 431 0.00 -39.33 19.54
CA ASP A 431 0.58 -38.01 19.77
C ASP A 431 0.94 -37.33 18.45
N GLU A 432 1.61 -38.03 17.54
CA GLU A 432 1.93 -37.53 16.19
C GLU A 432 0.67 -37.13 15.41
N LEU A 433 -0.37 -37.99 15.40
CA LEU A 433 -1.64 -37.67 14.74
C LEU A 433 -2.34 -36.45 15.36
N LEU A 434 -2.26 -36.29 16.68
CA LEU A 434 -2.84 -35.14 17.39
C LEU A 434 -2.05 -33.83 17.21
N ARG A 435 -0.83 -33.84 16.64
CA ARG A 435 -0.09 -32.61 16.31
C ARG A 435 -0.44 -32.03 14.94
N THR A 436 -1.14 -32.80 14.10
CA THR A 436 -1.44 -32.40 12.72
C THR A 436 -2.48 -31.27 12.62
N VAL A 437 -2.37 -30.47 11.56
CA VAL A 437 -3.24 -29.32 11.25
C VAL A 437 -4.73 -29.69 11.15
N ASP A 438 -5.06 -30.89 10.64
CA ASP A 438 -6.42 -31.31 10.30
C ASP A 438 -7.07 -32.18 11.39
N LEU A 439 -7.17 -31.65 12.61
CA LEU A 439 -7.90 -32.30 13.71
C LEU A 439 -9.39 -32.46 13.34
N THR A 440 -9.85 -33.71 13.22
CA THR A 440 -11.26 -34.07 12.99
C THR A 440 -11.88 -34.65 14.26
N GLU A 441 -13.18 -34.46 14.46
CA GLU A 441 -13.88 -35.04 15.63
C GLU A 441 -13.75 -36.57 15.67
N ALA A 442 -13.77 -37.24 14.52
CA ALA A 442 -13.60 -38.69 14.44
C ALA A 442 -12.23 -39.17 14.96
N LEU A 443 -11.15 -38.43 14.66
CA LEU A 443 -9.82 -38.71 15.20
C LEU A 443 -9.79 -38.48 16.72
N LEU A 444 -10.36 -37.37 17.20
CA LEU A 444 -10.42 -37.05 18.63
C LEU A 444 -11.24 -38.09 19.42
N ASP A 445 -12.36 -38.54 18.86
CA ASP A 445 -13.20 -39.61 19.41
C ASP A 445 -12.47 -40.97 19.42
N GLU A 446 -11.71 -41.30 18.37
CA GLU A 446 -10.90 -42.53 18.32
C GLU A 446 -9.79 -42.52 19.38
N VAL A 447 -9.04 -41.42 19.47
CA VAL A 447 -7.96 -41.29 20.47
C VAL A 447 -8.56 -41.29 21.87
N GLU A 448 -9.67 -40.60 22.12
CA GLU A 448 -10.36 -40.66 23.41
C GLU A 448 -10.87 -42.07 23.76
N ALA A 449 -11.41 -42.80 22.79
CA ALA A 449 -11.79 -44.20 23.00
C ALA A 449 -10.57 -45.10 23.27
N TRP A 450 -9.39 -44.78 22.71
CA TRP A 450 -8.14 -45.46 23.03
C TRP A 450 -7.62 -45.13 24.43
N THR A 451 -7.56 -43.85 24.82
CA THR A 451 -7.13 -43.42 26.16
C THR A 451 -8.03 -43.98 27.25
N LEU A 452 -9.35 -43.85 27.11
CA LEU A 452 -10.33 -44.41 28.07
C LEU A 452 -10.21 -45.93 28.24
N ARG A 453 -9.84 -46.66 27.17
CA ARG A 453 -9.58 -48.12 27.26
C ARG A 453 -8.34 -48.40 28.10
N LEU A 454 -7.27 -47.63 27.90
CA LEU A 454 -6.02 -47.75 28.66
C LEU A 454 -6.19 -47.29 30.11
N GLU A 455 -6.77 -46.13 30.39
CA GLU A 455 -7.09 -45.65 31.75
C GLU A 455 -7.85 -46.73 32.55
N ARG A 456 -8.86 -47.37 31.94
CA ARG A 456 -9.60 -48.47 32.56
C ARG A 456 -8.78 -49.74 32.74
N ARG A 457 -7.78 -50.01 31.88
CA ARG A 457 -6.91 -51.19 32.00
C ARG A 457 -5.79 -50.98 33.02
N THR A 458 -5.10 -49.84 33.00
CA THR A 458 -4.09 -49.47 33.99
C THR A 458 -4.69 -49.37 35.39
N ALA A 459 -5.87 -48.78 35.55
CA ALA A 459 -6.59 -48.77 36.83
C ALA A 459 -6.91 -50.18 37.34
N ARG A 460 -7.46 -51.06 36.48
CA ARG A 460 -7.74 -52.47 36.83
C ARG A 460 -6.49 -53.27 37.15
N HIS A 461 -5.39 -53.02 36.42
CA HIS A 461 -4.11 -53.67 36.70
C HIS A 461 -3.53 -53.18 38.04
N ARG A 462 -3.63 -51.87 38.33
CA ARG A 462 -3.22 -51.30 39.62
C ARG A 462 -4.02 -51.87 40.78
N THR A 463 -5.34 -52.06 40.64
CA THR A 463 -6.15 -52.72 41.69
C THR A 463 -5.76 -54.18 41.88
N LEU A 464 -5.48 -54.93 40.80
CA LEU A 464 -5.01 -56.32 40.90
C LEU A 464 -3.66 -56.39 41.62
N ILE A 465 -2.68 -55.56 41.23
CA ILE A 465 -1.38 -55.50 41.90
C ILE A 465 -1.54 -55.11 43.37
N LEU A 466 -2.43 -54.17 43.71
CA LEU A 466 -2.73 -53.80 45.10
C LEU A 466 -3.31 -54.97 45.90
N ASP A 467 -4.29 -55.70 45.35
CA ASP A 467 -4.88 -56.87 46.00
C ASP A 467 -3.81 -57.96 46.24
N GLU A 468 -2.96 -58.24 45.26
CA GLU A 468 -1.85 -59.18 45.37
C GLU A 468 -0.78 -58.73 46.37
N TRP A 469 -0.50 -57.43 46.44
CA TRP A 469 0.41 -56.81 47.41
C TRP A 469 -0.13 -56.93 48.84
N THR A 470 -1.44 -56.68 49.05
CA THR A 470 -2.06 -56.88 50.37
C THR A 470 -2.06 -58.36 50.78
N GLU A 471 -2.20 -59.29 49.83
CA GLU A 471 -2.12 -60.73 50.12
C GLU A 471 -0.70 -61.17 50.49
N LEU A 472 0.34 -60.66 49.80
CA LEU A 472 1.74 -60.88 50.19
C LEU A 472 2.05 -60.27 51.57
N ARG A 473 1.49 -59.10 51.88
CA ARG A 473 1.56 -58.49 53.22
C ARG A 473 0.86 -59.34 54.29
N ARG A 474 -0.34 -59.88 54.03
CA ARG A 474 -1.03 -60.81 54.94
C ARG A 474 -0.22 -62.08 55.23
N ARG A 475 0.64 -62.49 54.30
CA ARG A 475 1.56 -63.64 54.44
C ARG A 475 2.89 -63.29 55.12
N GLY A 476 3.10 -62.04 55.54
CA GLY A 476 4.32 -61.60 56.21
C GLY A 476 5.55 -61.47 55.29
N LEU A 477 5.34 -61.34 53.98
CA LEU A 477 6.42 -61.24 52.98
C LEU A 477 6.76 -59.79 52.60
N LEU A 478 5.92 -58.82 53.01
CA LEU A 478 6.05 -57.39 52.75
C LEU A 478 5.56 -56.59 53.96
N ASP A 479 6.31 -55.55 54.36
CA ASP A 479 5.90 -54.64 55.43
C ASP A 479 5.00 -53.48 54.92
N ALA A 480 5.31 -52.98 53.72
CA ALA A 480 4.66 -51.83 53.10
C ALA A 480 3.18 -52.09 52.74
N ALA A 481 2.30 -51.13 53.04
CA ALA A 481 0.86 -51.25 52.82
C ALA A 481 0.42 -51.19 51.35
N SER A 482 1.27 -50.66 50.46
CA SER A 482 1.03 -50.43 49.02
C SER A 482 2.38 -50.39 48.29
N PRO A 483 2.44 -50.64 46.97
CA PRO A 483 3.56 -50.19 46.14
C PRO A 483 3.81 -48.67 46.31
N PRO A 484 5.06 -48.20 46.21
CA PRO A 484 5.36 -46.76 46.18
C PRO A 484 4.66 -46.05 45.01
N PRO A 485 4.25 -44.78 45.15
CA PRO A 485 3.60 -44.04 44.06
C PRO A 485 4.51 -43.79 42.85
N SER A 486 5.83 -43.80 43.06
CA SER A 486 6.85 -43.66 42.01
C SER A 486 7.16 -44.95 41.24
N MET A 487 6.54 -46.07 41.61
CA MET A 487 6.77 -47.37 40.98
C MET A 487 5.79 -47.59 39.83
N SER A 488 6.31 -47.93 38.65
CA SER A 488 5.49 -48.29 37.50
C SER A 488 4.80 -49.64 37.68
N LEU A 489 3.72 -49.88 36.93
CA LEU A 489 2.95 -51.13 36.96
C LEU A 489 3.84 -52.35 36.66
N ALA A 490 4.72 -52.27 35.65
CA ALA A 490 5.63 -53.35 35.32
C ALA A 490 6.68 -53.61 36.42
N GLU A 491 7.15 -52.58 37.12
CA GLU A 491 8.07 -52.76 38.25
C GLU A 491 7.37 -53.38 39.47
N ALA A 492 6.14 -52.94 39.76
CA ALA A 492 5.33 -53.49 40.84
C ALA A 492 4.95 -54.95 40.58
N GLU A 493 4.58 -55.31 39.34
CA GLU A 493 4.33 -56.68 38.90
C GLU A 493 5.58 -57.57 39.07
N ARG A 494 6.75 -57.13 38.56
CA ARG A 494 8.03 -57.84 38.76
C ARG A 494 8.35 -58.05 40.25
N HIS A 495 8.04 -57.08 41.11
CA HIS A 495 8.28 -57.18 42.55
C HIS A 495 7.37 -58.21 43.22
N VAL A 496 6.07 -58.20 42.89
CA VAL A 496 5.08 -59.19 43.35
C VAL A 496 5.50 -60.60 42.92
N ASP A 497 5.94 -60.77 41.67
CA ASP A 497 6.38 -62.06 41.14
C ASP A 497 7.67 -62.60 41.78
N ALA A 498 8.63 -61.72 42.08
CA ALA A 498 9.83 -62.10 42.83
C ALA A 498 9.47 -62.63 44.23
N MET A 499 8.55 -61.96 44.92
CA MET A 499 8.08 -62.39 46.24
C MET A 499 7.26 -63.68 46.19
N ARG A 500 6.43 -63.88 45.15
CA ARG A 500 5.71 -65.14 44.90
C ARG A 500 6.66 -66.33 44.76
N LYS A 501 7.74 -66.19 43.99
CA LYS A 501 8.76 -67.22 43.79
C LYS A 501 9.50 -67.56 45.09
N ARG A 502 9.73 -66.57 45.97
CA ARG A 502 10.31 -66.80 47.31
C ARG A 502 9.38 -67.62 48.22
N ALA A 503 8.07 -67.40 48.11
CA ALA A 503 7.06 -68.07 48.93
C ALA A 503 6.80 -69.55 48.57
N THR A 504 7.04 -69.98 47.33
CA THR A 504 6.86 -71.38 46.93
C THR A 504 7.97 -72.29 47.45
N VAL A 505 9.22 -71.82 47.49
CA VAL A 505 10.38 -72.57 47.99
C VAL A 505 10.22 -73.00 49.47
N HIS A 506 9.53 -72.20 50.28
CA HIS A 506 9.34 -72.48 51.72
C HIS A 506 8.37 -73.64 52.02
N ARG A 507 7.64 -74.17 51.03
CA ARG A 507 6.63 -75.24 51.26
C ARG A 507 7.19 -76.66 51.23
N SER A 508 8.36 -76.91 50.63
CA SER A 508 8.85 -78.27 50.35
C SER A 508 9.63 -78.95 51.48
N GLU A 509 10.15 -78.21 52.47
CA GLU A 509 11.09 -78.78 53.46
C GLU A 509 10.55 -78.92 54.90
N GLY A 510 9.38 -78.34 55.23
CA GLY A 510 8.91 -78.16 56.61
C GLY A 510 7.63 -78.92 57.05
N GLY A 511 7.07 -79.79 56.20
CA GLY A 511 5.74 -80.38 56.40
C GLY A 511 5.58 -81.38 57.56
N ILE A 512 4.34 -81.54 58.06
CA ILE A 512 3.98 -82.55 59.09
C ILE A 512 4.24 -83.98 58.58
N GLU A 513 3.91 -84.25 57.31
CA GLU A 513 4.01 -85.56 56.66
C GLU A 513 5.45 -86.12 56.66
N GLY A 514 6.43 -85.29 56.29
CA GLY A 514 7.86 -85.67 56.33
C GLY A 514 8.42 -85.91 57.75
N ARG A 515 7.75 -85.42 58.80
CA ARG A 515 8.10 -85.75 60.21
C ARG A 515 7.52 -87.08 60.65
N VAL A 516 6.35 -87.48 60.16
CA VAL A 516 5.71 -88.78 60.47
C VAL A 516 6.48 -89.92 59.79
N GLN A 517 6.79 -89.78 58.50
CA GLN A 517 7.50 -90.81 57.72
C GLN A 517 8.85 -91.19 58.34
N ARG A 518 9.65 -90.20 58.75
CA ARG A 518 10.97 -90.41 59.37
C ARG A 518 10.89 -91.23 60.66
N ARG A 519 9.95 -90.88 61.55
CA ARG A 519 9.78 -91.53 62.85
C ARG A 519 9.29 -92.99 62.75
N VAL A 520 8.52 -93.33 61.72
CA VAL A 520 8.07 -94.72 61.49
C VAL A 520 9.20 -95.58 60.89
N LEU A 521 10.06 -95.00 60.04
CA LEU A 521 11.25 -95.70 59.51
C LEU A 521 12.23 -96.07 60.64
N GLU A 522 12.52 -95.14 61.55
CA GLU A 522 13.34 -95.38 62.75
C GLU A 522 12.82 -96.55 63.60
N GLU A 523 11.49 -96.66 63.79
CA GLU A 523 10.88 -97.74 64.55
C GLU A 523 10.93 -99.09 63.80
N PHE A 524 10.80 -99.08 62.46
CA PHE A 524 10.96 -100.28 61.63
C PHE A 524 12.39 -100.83 61.64
N GLU A 525 13.41 -99.99 61.53
CA GLU A 525 14.82 -100.42 61.65
C GLU A 525 15.06 -101.14 62.99
N SER A 526 14.43 -100.68 64.07
CA SER A 526 14.53 -101.32 65.39
C SER A 526 13.90 -102.73 65.46
N TRP A 527 12.86 -103.00 64.66
CA TRP A 527 12.20 -104.31 64.61
C TRP A 527 12.89 -105.26 63.62
N GLU A 528 13.40 -104.75 62.50
CA GLU A 528 14.22 -105.51 61.55
C GLU A 528 15.49 -106.06 62.24
N ALA A 529 16.14 -105.24 63.09
CA ALA A 529 17.26 -105.66 63.93
C ALA A 529 16.93 -106.78 64.95
N GLN A 530 15.65 -106.94 65.33
CA GLN A 530 15.16 -108.04 66.17
C GLN A 530 14.79 -109.29 65.37
N GLY A 531 14.88 -109.25 64.03
CA GLY A 531 14.62 -110.36 63.12
C GLY A 531 13.18 -110.47 62.61
N TRP A 532 12.35 -109.45 62.84
CA TRP A 532 11.00 -109.36 62.25
C TRP A 532 11.07 -109.08 60.74
N ASP A 533 10.18 -109.69 59.96
CA ASP A 533 9.98 -109.37 58.54
C ASP A 533 9.01 -108.19 58.43
N LEU A 534 9.45 -107.10 57.79
CA LEU A 534 8.71 -105.85 57.63
C LEU A 534 8.46 -105.48 56.16
N SER A 535 8.73 -106.42 55.24
CA SER A 535 8.74 -106.15 53.79
C SER A 535 7.41 -105.54 53.31
N GLY A 536 6.28 -106.14 53.71
CA GLY A 536 4.94 -105.63 53.38
C GLY A 536 4.53 -104.34 54.12
N LEU A 537 5.14 -104.05 55.27
CA LEU A 537 4.89 -102.80 56.01
C LEU A 537 5.67 -101.62 55.39
N ARG A 538 6.87 -101.85 54.83
CA ARG A 538 7.64 -100.82 54.11
C ARG A 538 6.97 -100.41 52.79
N GLU A 539 6.46 -101.35 52.02
CA GLU A 539 5.69 -101.04 50.79
C GLU A 539 4.45 -100.18 51.11
N ARG A 540 3.70 -100.55 52.15
CA ARG A 540 2.56 -99.75 52.64
C ARG A 540 2.96 -98.35 53.11
N LEU A 541 4.14 -98.18 53.73
CA LEU A 541 4.60 -96.87 54.21
C LEU A 541 4.90 -95.90 53.07
N MET A 542 5.41 -96.42 51.93
CA MET A 542 5.65 -95.63 50.72
C MET A 542 4.36 -95.23 50.01
N ALA A 543 3.30 -96.04 50.10
CA ALA A 543 1.99 -95.72 49.54
C ALA A 543 1.16 -94.77 50.43
N SER A 544 1.19 -94.97 51.75
CA SER A 544 0.31 -94.27 52.71
C SER A 544 1.01 -93.99 54.07
N PRO A 545 1.85 -92.93 54.18
CA PRO A 545 2.60 -92.65 55.41
C PRO A 545 1.73 -92.49 56.67
N MET A 546 0.58 -91.83 56.52
CA MET A 546 -0.36 -91.56 57.61
C MET A 546 -1.08 -92.81 58.10
N GLU A 547 -1.52 -93.71 57.19
CA GLU A 547 -2.25 -94.93 57.57
C GLU A 547 -1.37 -95.91 58.35
N VAL A 548 -0.12 -96.09 57.90
CA VAL A 548 0.85 -96.93 58.63
C VAL A 548 1.12 -96.33 60.01
N GLY A 549 1.34 -95.02 60.10
CA GLY A 549 1.52 -94.31 61.37
C GLY A 549 0.36 -94.50 62.37
N ILE A 550 -0.90 -94.50 61.88
CA ILE A 550 -2.09 -94.78 62.70
C ILE A 550 -2.12 -96.25 63.19
N SER A 551 -1.64 -97.20 62.38
CA SER A 551 -1.63 -98.64 62.73
C SER A 551 -0.52 -99.07 63.71
N MET A 552 0.53 -98.25 63.90
CA MET A 552 1.68 -98.57 64.76
C MET A 552 1.36 -99.00 66.20
N PRO A 553 0.38 -98.43 66.92
CA PRO A 553 0.02 -98.88 68.27
C PRO A 553 -0.49 -100.32 68.32
N GLY A 554 -1.26 -100.76 67.31
CA GLY A 554 -1.76 -102.13 67.21
C GLY A 554 -0.64 -103.13 66.89
N LEU A 555 0.25 -102.77 65.96
CA LEU A 555 1.43 -103.59 65.62
C LEU A 555 2.38 -103.74 66.82
N ARG A 556 2.63 -102.66 67.57
CA ARG A 556 3.38 -102.71 68.85
C ARG A 556 2.77 -103.70 69.83
N GLN A 557 1.45 -103.69 70.02
CA GLN A 557 0.77 -104.59 70.95
C GLN A 557 0.91 -106.06 70.49
N ALA A 558 0.76 -106.32 69.20
CA ALA A 558 0.90 -107.67 68.63
C ALA A 558 2.33 -108.24 68.84
N VAL A 559 3.36 -107.42 68.61
CA VAL A 559 4.77 -107.75 68.89
C VAL A 559 5.00 -108.03 70.39
N GLN A 560 4.39 -107.25 71.29
CA GLN A 560 4.48 -107.47 72.74
C GLN A 560 3.78 -108.76 73.21
N ASP A 561 2.66 -109.14 72.61
CA ASP A 561 1.91 -110.36 72.96
C ASP A 561 2.49 -111.64 72.31
N HIS A 562 3.42 -111.52 71.36
CA HIS A 562 4.10 -112.65 70.71
C HIS A 562 4.62 -113.74 71.67
N PRO A 563 5.23 -113.45 72.84
CA PRO A 563 5.68 -114.49 73.78
C PRO A 563 4.53 -115.31 74.39
N ARG A 564 3.31 -114.76 74.49
CA ARG A 564 2.11 -115.48 74.93
C ARG A 564 1.56 -116.36 73.82
N LEU A 565 1.45 -115.80 72.60
CA LEU A 565 1.07 -116.53 71.38
C LEU A 565 2.00 -117.73 71.16
N ARG A 566 3.32 -117.50 71.25
CA ARG A 566 4.38 -118.52 71.14
C ARG A 566 4.16 -119.69 72.09
N ARG A 567 3.90 -119.44 73.39
CA ARG A 567 3.64 -120.50 74.38
C ARG A 567 2.38 -121.33 74.06
N ARG A 568 1.34 -120.69 73.51
CA ARG A 568 0.09 -121.37 73.13
C ARG A 568 0.27 -122.23 71.87
N LEU A 569 1.08 -121.77 70.91
CA LEU A 569 1.45 -122.55 69.73
C LEU A 569 2.42 -123.69 70.08
N GLU A 570 3.44 -123.46 70.94
CA GLU A 570 4.38 -124.51 71.43
C GLU A 570 3.67 -125.66 72.16
N ALA A 571 2.44 -125.47 72.65
CA ALA A 571 1.64 -126.50 73.33
C ALA A 571 0.80 -127.39 72.39
N LEU A 572 0.79 -127.13 71.07
CA LEU A 572 0.00 -127.90 70.09
C LEU A 572 0.79 -129.08 69.51
N PRO A 573 0.13 -130.21 69.16
CA PRO A 573 0.79 -131.40 68.64
C PRO A 573 1.09 -131.29 67.14
N TRP A 574 2.10 -130.49 66.78
CA TRP A 574 2.53 -130.27 65.37
C TRP A 574 3.13 -131.51 64.68
N GLU A 575 3.48 -132.54 65.44
CA GLU A 575 3.88 -133.88 64.92
C GLU A 575 2.80 -134.55 64.05
N ARG A 576 1.59 -133.96 64.01
CA ARG A 576 0.44 -134.41 63.23
C ARG A 576 0.25 -133.66 61.90
N ASP A 577 0.95 -132.54 61.70
CA ASP A 577 0.99 -131.79 60.43
C ASP A 577 2.23 -130.87 60.35
N PRO A 578 3.34 -131.33 59.74
CA PRO A 578 4.55 -130.52 59.62
C PRO A 578 4.44 -129.39 58.59
N ALA A 579 3.52 -129.47 57.63
CA ALA A 579 3.34 -128.44 56.59
C ALA A 579 2.61 -127.21 57.15
N LEU A 580 1.51 -127.44 57.87
CA LEU A 580 0.82 -126.41 58.66
C LEU A 580 1.75 -125.78 59.70
N GLY A 581 2.62 -126.59 60.32
CA GLY A 581 3.67 -126.11 61.22
C GLY A 581 4.66 -125.14 60.57
N ALA A 582 5.00 -125.31 59.29
CA ALA A 582 5.89 -124.41 58.56
C ALA A 582 5.21 -123.08 58.16
N GLU A 583 3.95 -123.11 57.72
CA GLU A 583 3.17 -121.90 57.42
C GLU A 583 3.03 -121.00 58.66
N VAL A 584 2.72 -121.61 59.81
CA VAL A 584 2.63 -120.90 61.09
C VAL A 584 3.95 -120.26 61.48
N LEU A 585 5.09 -120.90 61.20
CA LEU A 585 6.42 -120.32 61.47
C LEU A 585 6.72 -119.09 60.59
N ASP A 586 6.28 -119.04 59.33
CA ASP A 586 6.41 -117.84 58.49
C ASP A 586 5.51 -116.70 58.99
N ARG A 587 4.23 -117.01 59.27
CA ARG A 587 3.27 -116.05 59.84
C ARG A 587 3.71 -115.50 61.20
N MET A 588 4.45 -116.27 62.02
CA MET A 588 5.03 -115.79 63.28
C MET A 588 6.13 -114.73 63.12
N ARG A 589 6.71 -114.56 61.92
CA ARG A 589 7.80 -113.60 61.67
C ARG A 589 7.32 -112.21 61.22
N ARG A 590 6.04 -112.07 60.85
CA ARG A 590 5.45 -110.82 60.36
C ARG A 590 4.56 -110.18 61.43
N PRO A 591 4.89 -108.98 61.96
CA PRO A 591 4.12 -108.31 63.01
C PRO A 591 2.62 -108.16 62.71
N GLU A 592 2.29 -107.87 61.45
CA GLU A 592 0.93 -107.70 60.97
C GLU A 592 0.09 -108.99 60.99
N ALA A 593 0.72 -110.17 60.88
CA ALA A 593 0.03 -111.46 60.85
C ALA A 593 -0.21 -112.05 62.26
N LEU A 594 0.40 -111.49 63.31
CA LEU A 594 0.35 -112.02 64.68
C LEU A 594 -1.04 -111.98 65.30
N VAL A 595 -1.84 -110.95 65.01
CA VAL A 595 -3.19 -110.80 65.55
C VAL A 595 -4.12 -111.87 64.98
N ASP A 596 -4.07 -112.07 63.67
CA ASP A 596 -4.84 -113.11 62.98
C ASP A 596 -4.41 -114.50 63.44
N LEU A 597 -3.10 -114.73 63.60
CA LEU A 597 -2.56 -116.00 64.11
C LEU A 597 -3.01 -116.31 65.55
N ALA A 598 -3.17 -115.27 66.38
CA ALA A 598 -3.74 -115.42 67.73
C ALA A 598 -5.24 -115.73 67.71
N HIS A 599 -5.97 -115.30 66.69
CA HIS A 599 -7.37 -115.64 66.47
C HIS A 599 -7.54 -117.05 65.91
N ASP A 600 -6.67 -117.49 64.99
CA ASP A 600 -6.69 -118.80 64.34
C ASP A 600 -6.35 -119.99 65.28
N LEU A 601 -5.76 -119.73 66.46
CA LEU A 601 -5.34 -120.73 67.44
C LEU A 601 -6.34 -121.88 67.72
N PRO A 602 -7.65 -121.64 67.97
CA PRO A 602 -8.62 -122.71 68.21
C PRO A 602 -8.91 -123.57 66.97
N ARG A 603 -8.78 -122.98 65.77
CA ARG A 603 -8.93 -123.67 64.49
C ARG A 603 -7.70 -124.55 64.22
N LEU A 604 -6.49 -124.01 64.40
CA LEU A 604 -5.24 -124.77 64.29
C LEU A 604 -5.24 -125.97 65.25
N ALA A 605 -5.63 -125.76 66.50
CA ALA A 605 -5.77 -126.83 67.49
C ALA A 605 -6.76 -127.93 67.06
N ARG A 606 -7.89 -127.56 66.43
CA ARG A 606 -8.89 -128.51 65.93
C ARG A 606 -8.40 -129.28 64.70
N GLN A 607 -7.68 -128.64 63.79
CA GLN A 607 -7.10 -129.29 62.61
C GLN A 607 -6.01 -130.29 63.01
N LEU A 608 -5.09 -129.90 63.90
CA LEU A 608 -4.09 -130.82 64.47
C LEU A 608 -4.72 -131.96 65.28
N ALA A 609 -5.87 -131.74 65.92
CA ALA A 609 -6.60 -132.81 66.61
C ALA A 609 -7.17 -133.88 65.67
N SER A 610 -7.45 -133.55 64.40
CA SER A 610 -8.01 -134.46 63.39
C SER A 610 -6.98 -135.22 62.55
N SER A 611 -5.74 -134.75 62.42
CA SER A 611 -4.71 -135.39 61.56
C SER A 611 -4.08 -136.62 62.22
N SER A 612 -3.73 -137.66 61.46
CA SER A 612 -3.01 -138.83 62.01
C SER A 612 -1.60 -138.45 62.48
N PRO A 613 -1.08 -139.03 63.58
CA PRO A 613 0.28 -138.75 64.05
C PRO A 613 1.32 -139.35 63.09
N ASP A 614 2.29 -138.55 62.66
CA ASP A 614 3.42 -139.00 61.85
C ASP A 614 4.65 -139.19 62.74
N GLY A 615 5.01 -140.45 62.99
CA GLY A 615 6.14 -140.82 63.84
C GLY A 615 7.52 -140.41 63.33
N SER A 616 7.62 -139.87 62.10
CA SER A 616 8.86 -139.33 61.54
C SER A 616 8.94 -137.78 61.57
N ALA A 617 7.95 -137.09 62.14
CA ALA A 617 7.92 -135.62 62.15
C ALA A 617 9.01 -135.00 63.06
N PRO A 618 9.73 -133.96 62.61
CA PRO A 618 10.70 -133.26 63.45
C PRO A 618 10.02 -132.45 64.56
N THR A 619 10.68 -132.34 65.73
CA THR A 619 10.14 -131.57 66.87
C THR A 619 9.96 -130.09 66.53
N TRP A 620 8.71 -129.66 66.41
CA TRP A 620 8.36 -128.27 66.12
C TRP A 620 8.78 -127.34 67.25
N ARG A 621 9.43 -126.23 66.91
CA ARG A 621 9.81 -125.17 67.85
C ARG A 621 9.43 -123.83 67.28
N ALA A 622 8.63 -123.08 68.02
CA ALA A 622 8.17 -121.77 67.57
C ALA A 622 9.33 -120.78 67.38
N TRP A 623 9.19 -119.92 66.36
CA TRP A 623 10.13 -118.85 66.08
C TRP A 623 10.27 -117.88 67.27
N ARG A 624 11.45 -117.26 67.40
CA ARG A 624 11.78 -116.31 68.45
C ARG A 624 12.54 -115.13 67.82
N PRO A 625 12.17 -113.87 68.12
CA PRO A 625 13.00 -112.73 67.74
C PRO A 625 14.35 -112.81 68.44
N ASN A 626 15.38 -112.32 67.76
CA ASN A 626 16.73 -112.25 68.29
C ASN A 626 16.77 -111.23 69.43
N LYS A 627 17.30 -111.62 70.60
CA LYS A 627 17.57 -110.65 71.65
C LYS A 627 18.71 -109.73 71.20
N PRO A 628 18.60 -108.40 71.34
CA PRO A 628 19.74 -107.51 71.12
C PRO A 628 20.85 -107.89 72.12
N SER A 629 22.06 -108.08 71.60
CA SER A 629 23.20 -108.53 72.39
C SER A 629 23.81 -107.36 73.17
N THR A 630 23.47 -107.23 74.45
CA THR A 630 24.04 -106.21 75.33
C THR A 630 25.42 -106.67 75.83
N MET A 631 26.48 -106.33 75.09
CA MET A 631 27.86 -106.45 75.58
C MET A 631 28.19 -105.27 76.52
N LEU A 632 28.56 -105.58 77.76
CA LEU A 632 29.07 -104.65 78.78
C LEU A 632 30.43 -105.17 79.28
N THR A 633 31.43 -104.28 79.33
CA THR A 633 32.74 -104.30 80.06
C THR A 633 33.74 -103.50 79.20
N ASN A 634 34.68 -102.65 79.63
CA ASN A 634 35.03 -101.91 80.86
C ASN A 634 35.75 -100.62 80.35
N GLY A 635 35.92 -99.49 81.03
CA GLY A 635 35.76 -99.18 82.45
C GLY A 635 37.09 -98.82 83.14
N VAL A 636 37.74 -97.69 82.79
CA VAL A 636 38.79 -97.02 83.61
C VAL A 636 38.77 -95.49 83.41
N GLU A 637 38.54 -94.79 84.52
CA GLU A 637 39.07 -93.51 85.04
C GLU A 637 39.46 -92.32 84.12
N ALA A 638 38.73 -91.23 84.32
CA ALA A 638 39.17 -89.89 84.78
C ALA A 638 40.48 -89.22 84.27
N SER A 639 40.29 -87.93 83.91
CA SER A 639 41.06 -86.75 84.38
C SER A 639 41.72 -85.90 83.28
N ASP A 640 41.13 -84.71 83.09
CA ASP A 640 41.81 -83.42 82.81
C ASP A 640 42.56 -83.24 81.47
N VAL A 641 43.06 -82.01 81.28
CA VAL A 641 43.99 -81.54 80.22
C VAL A 641 43.38 -81.30 78.82
N SER A 642 43.00 -80.03 78.58
CA SER A 642 43.37 -79.35 77.32
C SER A 642 44.89 -79.08 77.36
N PRO A 643 45.67 -79.16 76.26
CA PRO A 643 45.60 -78.13 75.21
C PRO A 643 46.14 -78.57 73.80
N ALA A 644 46.54 -77.55 73.01
CA ALA A 644 47.43 -77.56 71.83
C ALA A 644 46.81 -77.95 70.47
N VAL A 645 46.73 -77.06 69.45
CA VAL A 645 47.79 -76.30 68.73
C VAL A 645 48.58 -77.26 67.80
N SER A 646 48.73 -77.04 66.49
CA SER A 646 49.01 -75.78 65.77
C SER A 646 47.96 -75.38 64.70
N SER A 647 47.71 -74.13 64.33
CA SER A 647 48.45 -72.83 64.36
C SER A 647 49.49 -72.59 63.25
N HIS A 648 49.06 -71.89 62.19
CA HIS A 648 49.68 -70.69 61.60
C HIS A 648 48.49 -69.95 60.96
N VAL A 649 48.06 -68.74 61.33
CA VAL A 649 48.77 -67.52 61.80
C VAL A 649 49.77 -67.02 60.77
N GLU A 650 49.37 -66.00 60.02
CA GLU A 650 49.94 -64.66 60.23
C GLU A 650 48.87 -63.59 59.95
N ASP A 651 48.94 -62.48 60.67
CA ASP A 651 47.85 -61.50 60.90
C ASP A 651 48.21 -60.11 60.28
N PRO A 652 47.35 -59.08 60.34
CA PRO A 652 47.44 -57.87 59.48
C PRO A 652 48.40 -56.80 60.05
N PRO A 653 48.43 -55.57 59.46
CA PRO A 653 47.56 -54.54 60.06
C PRO A 653 47.04 -53.40 59.14
N ALA A 654 46.10 -52.64 59.72
CA ALA A 654 45.88 -51.19 59.58
C ALA A 654 45.05 -50.61 58.40
N GLU A 655 44.06 -49.81 58.80
CA GLU A 655 43.46 -48.72 58.02
C GLU A 655 44.51 -47.63 57.70
N PRO A 656 44.27 -46.75 56.71
CA PRO A 656 43.67 -45.45 57.07
C PRO A 656 42.68 -44.86 56.05
N SER A 657 42.09 -43.73 56.45
CA SER A 657 40.98 -43.01 55.80
C SER A 657 41.44 -42.08 54.62
N PRO A 658 40.62 -41.14 54.08
CA PRO A 658 40.52 -40.87 52.64
C PRO A 658 41.35 -39.66 52.13
N PRO A 659 41.29 -39.37 50.82
CA PRO A 659 41.45 -38.01 50.30
C PRO A 659 40.15 -37.40 49.74
N LYS A 660 40.16 -36.06 49.68
CA LYS A 660 39.06 -35.14 49.31
C LYS A 660 39.24 -34.61 47.85
N PRO A 661 38.35 -33.73 47.32
CA PRO A 661 38.23 -33.50 45.88
C PRO A 661 39.24 -32.49 45.31
N SER A 662 39.30 -32.43 43.97
CA SER A 662 39.95 -31.34 43.22
C SER A 662 38.90 -30.45 42.54
N GLN A 663 38.95 -29.16 42.83
CA GLN A 663 38.31 -28.09 42.06
C GLN A 663 39.28 -27.58 40.98
N SER A 664 38.78 -27.13 39.83
CA SER A 664 39.33 -25.97 39.09
C SER A 664 38.49 -25.61 37.86
N GLU A 665 37.69 -24.55 38.04
CA GLU A 665 37.24 -23.57 37.04
C GLU A 665 38.41 -22.82 36.33
N PRO A 666 38.20 -21.84 35.42
CA PRO A 666 37.10 -21.62 34.44
C PRO A 666 37.58 -21.12 33.04
N ALA A 667 36.60 -20.92 32.14
CA ALA A 667 36.45 -19.85 31.12
C ALA A 667 37.64 -19.25 30.33
N THR A 668 37.48 -19.22 29.00
CA THR A 668 37.92 -18.10 28.16
C THR A 668 36.88 -17.78 27.08
N VAL A 669 36.51 -16.50 26.96
CA VAL A 669 35.71 -15.91 25.86
C VAL A 669 36.67 -15.31 24.83
N PRO A 670 36.27 -15.17 23.55
CA PRO A 670 36.40 -13.84 22.95
C PRO A 670 35.21 -13.42 22.07
N GLU A 671 34.63 -12.28 22.41
CA GLU A 671 34.26 -11.23 21.42
C GLU A 671 35.60 -10.62 20.91
N ALA A 672 35.77 -10.04 19.72
CA ALA A 672 34.86 -9.67 18.62
C ALA A 672 35.63 -9.85 17.26
N ASP A 673 35.53 -9.10 16.14
CA ASP A 673 34.83 -7.85 15.78
C ASP A 673 34.60 -7.75 14.24
N GLU A 674 33.60 -6.93 13.87
CA GLU A 674 33.40 -6.09 12.66
C GLU A 674 33.55 -6.58 11.18
N ASP A 675 32.68 -5.97 10.36
CA ASP A 675 32.74 -5.69 8.92
C ASP A 675 32.91 -6.80 7.85
N ASN A 676 31.80 -7.06 7.12
CA ASN A 676 31.72 -6.51 5.76
C ASN A 676 30.29 -6.26 5.24
N ASN A 677 30.18 -5.28 4.35
CA ASN A 677 28.96 -4.64 3.84
C ASN A 677 28.71 -5.04 2.37
N ALA A 678 27.51 -5.52 2.03
CA ALA A 678 27.10 -5.73 0.63
C ALA A 678 25.57 -5.71 0.42
N LEU A 679 25.04 -4.55 0.06
CA LEU A 679 23.72 -4.38 -0.56
C LEU A 679 23.72 -4.95 -2.00
N PRO A 680 22.61 -5.53 -2.48
CA PRO A 680 22.29 -5.57 -3.90
C PRO A 680 21.38 -4.38 -4.29
N ALA A 681 21.76 -3.66 -5.35
CA ALA A 681 20.94 -2.64 -6.01
C ALA A 681 20.59 -3.11 -7.45
N PRO A 682 19.54 -2.56 -8.07
CA PRO A 682 18.77 -3.28 -9.10
C PRO A 682 19.26 -3.09 -10.54
N ASN A 683 18.74 -3.96 -11.42
CA ASN A 683 18.50 -3.74 -12.85
C ASN A 683 17.25 -4.52 -13.25
#